data_AF-A0A542DTX4-F1
#
_entry.id   AF-A0A542DTX4-F1
#
_cell.length_a   1.000
_cell.length_b   1.000
_cell.length_c   1.000
_cell.angle_alpha   90.00
_cell.angle_beta   90.00
_cell.angle_gamma   90.00
#
_symmetry.space_group_name_H-M   'P 1'
#
loop_
_entity.id
_entity.type
_entity.pdbx_description
1 polymer ?
#
loop_
_entity_poly.entity_id
_entity_poly.type
_entity_poly.pdbx_seq_one_letter_code
_entity_poly.pdbx_strand_id
1 'polypeptide(L)'
;MFRCLLARVLPAVLLTALLAVPTAQAATMYPSGVGADLGPTPTTLGVKPAAGDDPAGLRTGTEQGRSYWQTNQAAGTGYLEFDVDHDYVDDIGTDDVLVTVTYLDTGTGTLDLQYDAKTNPQQDATDVQLTNTGQWKTGVFALTDIAFTNRLGDADVRVFGSADVTIAGLRISTAGASVQLGATPVQNGISPRAGDDAAHLITGVQDGRPYWQTDRTAPSPGTNFFYMNVADTYLYDNRSLVLVSIDYFDEGNGQFGLHYDSPGDTIPEKFKNSEVVRYGDSKTWKTYTFALPDAVMTNRSNGSDFRIHNGDGSVDLKVAAVRVAKVASTLDVTEGLVDLIAQATRVEKAAREGTRDGQYPVGSRATLQEAIDNAQAVASTPGVTDVQVKEALTALQAKLDAFNASVVDTNFAGEGTASASGGTGAANINDGDDTTAWTGGPNSWLQLDLGKPRPVNDVRVEWGADYSPDYTVQVSNDGKKFTEAGRIGSPGGDQVSRTRFATVSARYVRVAMTGADSFTVRELQLRAAPVVAPQPKLVQISNPTEDGVVADFDATAYGADPTGKRDSTKAIQQAIYACQDAGGGTVWLPAGRYKVTDTIEVHGFCTLRGDHGPKLGSGTVVIADLASGDDGPSLFRIGGSAGVLGVTTYYPNQNAADPVPYNYTFEIPGGAWIGNENYMMSTVADVTMLNSYRGIGVSTMPNDHGNAPSSGQVHESTTIRNVTGTALFEGARAYNGADVGTWENVAFSNSYWSSAPAAFHPPARTTLDTWTRAHGTGLVLGDLEWDQFYRVAVSDYAVGIHVVAGQRAQFTGSFLQPDIRRTGTGIKVDVMDDRWGMTLAGGHVDGGITNNSRGYVKITGTEVVGAQTGIIHHMSGTAPTYTQKPLPKPVQKLYVVNAPHGVGYLPAADATRDVQKVLDRAGRDGGGIVYLPAGWYRIITHLNVPARVELRGASAVPNRDEGGLSGGTVLQALEKNTGTALVTLQNRAGVRGLRVFYPENNPADGVVPYPYAIRGHAGGNYVINAGFPNAWNGIDLSGDDVVVRKIAGAFFDHAISIGAGRNGRIEGVLSNGNAVTRVGYQQPYWMNEGNIFELVIDKYMRKTAKIVTVDGARGLTLLNVFAYGFHDGLVVNDGQVSAFNLGTDNLGSDGHTVQVVKGEVEATNLARYNGATLSGTATLHNVMVINVVQRSVKVQPNGNGTVAIAGNESEPGTYEVGAQVTVTATPGSDSVFRDWTVNGTVVATTPSYTFTVATDQILTANFTLK
;
A
#
# COMPACT_ATOMS: atom_id res chain seq x y z
N MET A 1 -18.00 73.06 12.86
CA MET A 1 -18.00 74.17 11.88
C MET A 1 -17.72 73.60 10.50
N PHE A 2 -18.41 74.15 9.50
CA PHE A 2 -18.49 73.76 8.09
C PHE A 2 -17.23 74.08 7.23
N ARG A 3 -17.15 73.37 6.08
CA ARG A 3 -16.58 73.74 4.74
C ARG A 3 -15.05 73.70 4.56
N CYS A 4 -14.47 72.83 3.70
CA CYS A 4 -14.55 72.66 2.22
C CYS A 4 -13.50 73.50 1.45
N LEU A 5 -12.55 72.88 0.72
CA LEU A 5 -12.58 72.68 -0.76
C LEU A 5 -11.22 72.17 -1.35
N LEU A 6 -11.29 71.10 -2.17
CA LEU A 6 -10.64 70.83 -3.49
C LEU A 6 -9.11 71.08 -3.70
N ALA A 7 -8.31 70.31 -4.48
CA ALA A 7 -8.54 69.23 -5.46
C ALA A 7 -7.19 68.63 -5.96
N ARG A 8 -7.23 67.34 -6.34
CA ARG A 8 -6.53 66.63 -7.45
C ARG A 8 -4.98 66.52 -7.45
N VAL A 9 -4.45 65.29 -7.36
CA VAL A 9 -3.97 64.41 -8.47
C VAL A 9 -3.42 63.12 -7.84
N LEU A 10 -3.96 61.96 -8.25
CA LEU A 10 -3.34 60.62 -8.13
C LEU A 10 -2.94 60.17 -9.55
N PRO A 11 -1.81 59.46 -9.71
CA PRO A 11 -1.86 58.02 -10.02
C PRO A 11 -0.83 57.24 -9.17
N ALA A 12 -1.19 56.12 -8.53
CA ALA A 12 -1.29 54.76 -9.09
C ALA A 12 0.07 54.16 -9.52
N VAL A 13 0.77 53.52 -8.59
CA VAL A 13 1.60 52.31 -8.82
C VAL A 13 1.52 51.48 -7.53
N LEU A 14 0.65 50.48 -7.51
CA LEU A 14 0.68 49.38 -6.55
C LEU A 14 0.86 48.12 -7.41
N LEU A 15 2.09 47.63 -7.47
CA LEU A 15 2.42 46.38 -8.13
C LEU A 15 2.24 45.27 -7.08
N THR A 16 1.03 44.74 -6.97
CA THR A 16 0.78 43.46 -6.28
C THR A 16 1.17 42.34 -7.23
N ALA A 17 2.33 41.73 -7.04
CA ALA A 17 2.62 40.42 -7.58
C ALA A 17 1.85 39.39 -6.73
N LEU A 18 0.61 39.10 -7.14
CA LEU A 18 -0.06 37.86 -6.78
C LEU A 18 0.66 36.75 -7.56
N LEU A 19 1.42 35.92 -6.86
CA LEU A 19 1.91 34.66 -7.41
C LEU A 19 0.69 33.76 -7.59
N ALA A 20 0.42 33.38 -8.83
CA ALA A 20 -0.59 32.39 -9.16
C ALA A 20 -0.07 31.03 -8.71
N VAL A 21 -0.63 30.50 -7.63
CA VAL A 21 -0.73 29.05 -7.44
C VAL A 21 -1.23 28.48 -8.77
N PRO A 22 -0.69 27.36 -9.31
CA PRO A 22 -1.34 26.70 -10.44
C PRO A 22 -2.80 26.48 -10.05
N THR A 23 -3.69 27.26 -10.65
CA THR A 23 -5.11 27.19 -10.36
C THR A 23 -5.52 25.77 -10.71
N ALA A 24 -6.10 25.05 -9.75
CA ALA A 24 -6.80 23.81 -10.04
C ALA A 24 -7.66 24.07 -11.29
N GLN A 25 -7.52 23.24 -12.31
CA GLN A 25 -8.30 23.39 -13.52
C GLN A 25 -9.78 23.39 -13.12
N ALA A 26 -10.50 24.47 -13.46
CA ALA A 26 -11.90 24.60 -13.09
C ALA A 26 -12.66 23.38 -13.62
N ALA A 27 -13.54 22.79 -12.80
CA ALA A 27 -14.37 21.68 -13.25
C ALA A 27 -15.11 22.07 -14.52
N THR A 28 -14.97 21.25 -15.56
CA THR A 28 -15.61 21.48 -16.84
C THR A 28 -17.06 21.04 -16.76
N MET A 29 -18.00 21.88 -17.22
CA MET A 29 -19.42 21.54 -17.27
C MET A 29 -19.68 20.31 -18.16
N TYR A 30 -18.93 20.19 -19.25
CA TYR A 30 -19.04 19.11 -20.24
C TYR A 30 -17.69 18.35 -20.37
N PRO A 31 -17.32 17.50 -19.40
CA PRO A 31 -16.00 16.86 -19.35
C PRO A 31 -15.75 15.87 -20.51
N SER A 32 -16.81 15.33 -21.12
CA SER A 32 -16.75 14.50 -22.33
C SER A 32 -16.98 15.29 -23.63
N GLY A 33 -17.11 16.61 -23.53
CA GLY A 33 -17.46 17.52 -24.63
C GLY A 33 -18.96 17.67 -24.87
N VAL A 34 -19.29 18.41 -25.93
CA VAL A 34 -20.66 18.78 -26.34
C VAL A 34 -21.08 18.04 -27.61
N GLY A 35 -22.36 18.07 -27.98
CA GLY A 35 -22.79 17.48 -29.23
C GLY A 35 -24.30 17.42 -29.48
N ALA A 36 -24.65 16.77 -30.59
CA ALA A 36 -26.02 16.58 -31.02
C ALA A 36 -26.23 15.17 -31.59
N ASP A 37 -27.30 14.50 -31.16
CA ASP A 37 -27.85 13.28 -31.78
C ASP A 37 -29.03 13.67 -32.67
N LEU A 38 -28.94 13.31 -33.95
CA LEU A 38 -29.83 13.78 -34.99
C LEU A 38 -31.01 12.83 -35.19
N GLY A 39 -32.16 13.40 -35.54
CA GLY A 39 -33.41 12.68 -35.76
C GLY A 39 -34.56 13.66 -35.96
N PRO A 40 -35.82 13.19 -36.05
CA PRO A 40 -36.98 14.09 -36.21
C PRO A 40 -37.07 15.16 -35.12
N THR A 41 -36.58 14.86 -33.92
CA THR A 41 -36.34 15.82 -32.84
C THR A 41 -34.93 15.55 -32.31
N PRO A 42 -33.94 16.38 -32.67
CA PRO A 42 -32.57 16.19 -32.19
C PRO A 42 -32.47 16.28 -30.67
N THR A 43 -31.59 15.49 -30.08
CA THR A 43 -31.15 15.66 -28.69
C THR A 43 -29.83 16.40 -28.72
N THR A 44 -29.66 17.43 -27.90
CA THR A 44 -28.53 18.37 -27.98
C THR A 44 -27.97 18.67 -26.61
N LEU A 45 -26.66 18.87 -26.53
CA LEU A 45 -25.94 19.41 -25.37
C LEU A 45 -24.89 20.36 -25.89
N GLY A 46 -25.02 21.67 -25.64
CA GLY A 46 -24.05 22.67 -26.09
C GLY A 46 -23.81 22.76 -27.61
N VAL A 47 -24.59 22.06 -28.44
CA VAL A 47 -24.51 22.12 -29.91
C VAL A 47 -25.90 22.10 -30.50
N LYS A 48 -26.22 23.12 -31.29
CA LYS A 48 -27.51 23.27 -31.96
C LYS A 48 -27.39 22.95 -33.46
N PRO A 49 -28.03 21.87 -33.94
CA PRO A 49 -27.98 21.50 -35.35
C PRO A 49 -29.03 22.26 -36.19
N ALA A 50 -28.67 22.61 -37.43
CA ALA A 50 -29.54 23.19 -38.44
C ALA A 50 -29.24 22.61 -39.84
N ALA A 51 -30.18 22.77 -40.78
CA ALA A 51 -30.11 22.17 -42.11
C ALA A 51 -29.90 23.22 -43.21
N GLY A 52 -28.73 23.85 -43.21
CA GLY A 52 -28.26 24.78 -44.25
C GLY A 52 -29.27 25.81 -44.75
N ASP A 53 -29.05 26.31 -45.97
CA ASP A 53 -29.83 27.42 -46.55
C ASP A 53 -31.28 27.06 -46.88
N ASP A 54 -31.58 25.78 -47.17
CA ASP A 54 -32.95 25.29 -47.44
C ASP A 54 -33.30 24.11 -46.52
N PRO A 55 -33.84 24.38 -45.32
CA PRO A 55 -34.20 23.33 -44.36
C PRO A 55 -35.32 22.40 -44.84
N ALA A 56 -36.11 22.81 -45.85
CA ALA A 56 -37.24 22.01 -46.33
C ALA A 56 -36.80 20.75 -47.09
N GLY A 57 -35.56 20.74 -47.61
CA GLY A 57 -34.97 19.58 -48.30
C GLY A 57 -34.37 18.51 -47.37
N LEU A 58 -34.23 18.79 -46.07
CA LEU A 58 -33.67 17.87 -45.07
C LEU A 58 -34.47 16.57 -44.99
N ARG A 59 -33.78 15.43 -45.08
CA ARG A 59 -34.39 14.12 -44.88
C ARG A 59 -34.04 13.60 -43.49
N THR A 60 -35.03 13.13 -42.75
CA THR A 60 -34.81 12.51 -41.44
C THR A 60 -35.38 11.09 -41.44
N GLY A 61 -34.79 10.20 -40.64
CA GLY A 61 -35.22 8.81 -40.61
C GLY A 61 -34.53 8.01 -39.52
N THR A 62 -34.62 6.68 -39.63
CA THR A 62 -33.87 5.74 -38.80
C THR A 62 -33.32 4.65 -39.71
N GLU A 63 -32.02 4.39 -39.59
CA GLU A 63 -31.30 3.39 -40.38
C GLU A 63 -30.44 2.54 -39.44
N GLN A 64 -30.58 1.22 -39.52
CA GLN A 64 -29.90 0.26 -38.62
C GLN A 64 -30.07 0.58 -37.12
N GLY A 65 -31.26 1.07 -36.75
CA GLY A 65 -31.60 1.41 -35.36
C GLY A 65 -31.06 2.76 -34.86
N ARG A 66 -30.41 3.56 -35.72
CA ARG A 66 -29.95 4.92 -35.39
C ARG A 66 -30.75 5.97 -36.15
N SER A 67 -31.24 6.99 -35.45
CA SER A 67 -31.86 8.14 -36.09
C SER A 67 -30.83 9.00 -36.81
N TYR A 68 -31.24 9.71 -37.86
CA TYR A 68 -30.32 10.48 -38.69
C TYR A 68 -30.97 11.70 -39.36
N TRP A 69 -30.10 12.60 -39.81
CA TRP A 69 -30.34 13.64 -40.82
C TRP A 69 -29.52 13.32 -42.08
N GLN A 70 -30.12 13.52 -43.25
CA GLN A 70 -29.48 13.32 -44.55
C GLN A 70 -29.64 14.58 -45.38
N THR A 71 -28.53 15.06 -45.96
CA THR A 71 -28.52 16.19 -46.89
C THR A 71 -29.27 15.85 -48.18
N ASN A 72 -29.71 16.87 -48.91
CA ASN A 72 -30.37 16.71 -50.19
C ASN A 72 -29.92 17.84 -51.11
N GLN A 73 -28.74 17.68 -51.69
CA GLN A 73 -28.10 18.70 -52.53
C GLN A 73 -29.01 19.11 -53.69
N ALA A 74 -29.79 18.18 -54.24
CA ALA A 74 -30.75 18.46 -55.31
C ALA A 74 -31.92 19.37 -54.90
N ALA A 75 -32.25 19.42 -53.60
CA ALA A 75 -33.28 20.29 -53.04
C ALA A 75 -32.70 21.50 -52.29
N GLY A 76 -31.41 21.81 -52.45
CA GLY A 76 -30.78 22.99 -51.83
C GLY A 76 -30.22 22.77 -50.42
N THR A 77 -30.48 21.63 -49.77
CA THR A 77 -29.89 21.29 -48.46
C THR A 77 -28.52 20.64 -48.64
N GLY A 78 -27.51 21.45 -48.97
CA GLY A 78 -26.17 20.95 -49.34
C GLY A 78 -25.28 20.54 -48.17
N TYR A 79 -25.55 21.04 -46.97
CA TYR A 79 -24.72 20.86 -45.78
C TYR A 79 -25.58 20.89 -44.51
N LEU A 80 -25.03 20.42 -43.40
CA LEU A 80 -25.60 20.53 -42.05
C LEU A 80 -24.76 21.50 -41.23
N GLU A 81 -25.41 22.36 -40.46
CA GLU A 81 -24.78 23.37 -39.59
C GLU A 81 -24.87 22.96 -38.13
N PHE A 82 -23.85 23.32 -37.36
CA PHE A 82 -23.77 23.11 -35.92
C PHE A 82 -23.22 24.38 -35.28
N ASP A 83 -24.07 25.04 -34.50
CA ASP A 83 -23.75 26.22 -33.67
C ASP A 83 -23.36 25.72 -32.28
N VAL A 84 -22.18 26.09 -31.81
CA VAL A 84 -21.60 25.61 -30.55
C VAL A 84 -21.87 26.64 -29.47
N ASP A 85 -22.31 26.18 -28.30
CA ASP A 85 -22.56 27.06 -27.17
C ASP A 85 -21.28 27.80 -26.77
N HIS A 86 -21.34 29.13 -26.77
CA HIS A 86 -20.21 30.00 -26.47
C HIS A 86 -19.70 29.78 -25.04
N ASP A 87 -20.57 29.38 -24.12
CA ASP A 87 -20.18 29.04 -22.75
C ASP A 87 -19.18 27.86 -22.73
N TYR A 88 -19.36 26.87 -23.61
CA TYR A 88 -18.42 25.76 -23.74
C TYR A 88 -17.09 26.22 -24.33
N VAL A 89 -17.12 27.09 -25.34
CA VAL A 89 -15.92 27.63 -25.99
C VAL A 89 -15.08 28.44 -24.99
N ASP A 90 -15.73 29.24 -24.15
CA ASP A 90 -15.07 30.03 -23.10
C ASP A 90 -14.45 29.13 -22.01
N ASP A 91 -15.08 28.00 -21.68
CA ASP A 91 -14.67 27.11 -20.58
C ASP A 91 -13.51 26.15 -20.96
N ILE A 92 -13.37 25.74 -22.23
CA ILE A 92 -12.38 24.70 -22.62
C ILE A 92 -10.92 25.14 -22.60
N GLY A 93 -10.63 26.44 -22.60
CA GLY A 93 -9.27 26.99 -22.44
C GLY A 93 -8.24 26.55 -23.50
N THR A 94 -8.69 26.02 -24.63
CA THR A 94 -7.86 25.55 -25.75
C THR A 94 -8.53 25.89 -27.08
N ASP A 95 -7.72 26.18 -28.10
CA ASP A 95 -8.19 26.41 -29.47
C ASP A 95 -8.14 25.13 -30.34
N ASP A 96 -7.69 24.02 -29.76
CA ASP A 96 -7.58 22.74 -30.42
C ASP A 96 -8.70 21.82 -29.93
N VAL A 97 -9.58 21.40 -30.84
CA VAL A 97 -10.72 20.51 -30.55
C VAL A 97 -10.76 19.33 -31.50
N LEU A 98 -11.36 18.22 -31.04
CA LEU A 98 -11.63 17.05 -31.85
C LEU A 98 -13.13 16.98 -32.12
N VAL A 99 -13.50 17.05 -33.40
CA VAL A 99 -14.89 16.84 -33.83
C VAL A 99 -15.04 15.42 -34.32
N THR A 100 -15.97 14.67 -33.73
CA THR A 100 -16.35 13.34 -34.22
C THR A 100 -17.73 13.38 -34.86
N VAL A 101 -17.84 12.80 -36.04
CA VAL A 101 -19.09 12.74 -36.80
C VAL A 101 -19.46 11.28 -37.00
N THR A 102 -20.62 10.88 -36.50
CA THR A 102 -21.16 9.53 -36.75
C THR A 102 -21.95 9.55 -38.04
N TYR A 103 -21.45 8.88 -39.07
CA TYR A 103 -22.01 8.89 -40.43
C TYR A 103 -22.24 7.48 -40.96
N LEU A 104 -23.19 7.33 -41.88
CA LEU A 104 -23.39 6.09 -42.62
C LEU A 104 -22.45 6.06 -43.82
N ASP A 105 -21.51 5.10 -43.83
CA ASP A 105 -20.46 5.02 -44.85
C ASP A 105 -20.98 4.42 -46.17
N THR A 106 -21.64 5.25 -46.98
CA THR A 106 -22.20 4.88 -48.29
C THR A 106 -21.58 5.71 -49.42
N GLY A 107 -21.21 5.07 -50.53
CA GLY A 107 -20.56 5.71 -51.68
C GLY A 107 -19.04 5.81 -51.54
N THR A 108 -18.40 6.41 -52.56
CA THR A 108 -16.92 6.49 -52.70
C THR A 108 -16.42 7.94 -52.82
N GLY A 109 -17.07 8.85 -52.08
CA GLY A 109 -16.77 10.28 -52.04
C GLY A 109 -16.04 10.70 -50.76
N THR A 110 -16.25 11.95 -50.35
CA THR A 110 -15.71 12.50 -49.10
C THR A 110 -16.80 12.92 -48.12
N LEU A 111 -16.47 12.88 -46.84
CA LEU A 111 -17.14 13.58 -45.75
C LEU A 111 -16.23 14.74 -45.35
N ASP A 112 -16.71 15.95 -45.58
CA ASP A 112 -15.96 17.19 -45.45
C ASP A 112 -16.49 18.00 -44.27
N LEU A 113 -15.60 18.76 -43.62
CA LEU A 113 -15.95 19.63 -42.50
C LEU A 113 -15.31 21.01 -42.67
N GLN A 114 -16.13 22.05 -42.55
CA GLN A 114 -15.72 23.45 -42.46
C GLN A 114 -15.98 24.00 -41.07
N TYR A 115 -15.14 24.92 -40.61
CA TYR A 115 -15.29 25.53 -39.29
C TYR A 115 -14.86 27.00 -39.23
N ASP A 116 -15.39 27.70 -38.23
CA ASP A 116 -15.01 29.08 -37.88
C ASP A 116 -13.66 29.10 -37.12
N ALA A 117 -12.55 29.32 -37.84
CA ALA A 117 -11.21 29.47 -37.29
C ALA A 117 -10.84 30.94 -37.08
N LYS A 118 -9.93 31.28 -36.15
CA LYS A 118 -9.60 32.69 -35.80
C LYS A 118 -9.27 33.54 -37.02
N THR A 119 -8.41 33.03 -37.90
CA THR A 119 -7.98 33.75 -39.10
C THR A 119 -8.86 33.56 -40.32
N ASN A 120 -9.64 32.47 -40.38
CA ASN A 120 -10.47 32.14 -41.53
C ASN A 120 -11.85 31.61 -41.06
N PRO A 121 -12.92 32.40 -41.21
CA PRO A 121 -14.28 32.02 -40.84
C PRO A 121 -14.83 30.77 -41.54
N GLN A 122 -14.22 30.35 -42.65
CA GLN A 122 -14.61 29.17 -43.42
C GLN A 122 -13.35 28.34 -43.72
N GLN A 123 -12.77 27.78 -42.66
CA GLN A 123 -11.59 26.93 -42.76
C GLN A 123 -11.98 25.48 -43.03
N ASP A 124 -11.40 24.86 -44.06
CA ASP A 124 -11.57 23.44 -44.33
C ASP A 124 -10.69 22.61 -43.38
N ALA A 125 -11.26 21.56 -42.79
CA ALA A 125 -10.54 20.51 -42.09
C ALA A 125 -10.03 19.43 -43.07
N THR A 126 -9.30 18.43 -42.57
CA THR A 126 -8.89 17.29 -43.43
C THR A 126 -10.08 16.36 -43.64
N ASP A 127 -10.43 16.12 -44.90
CA ASP A 127 -11.59 15.31 -45.28
C ASP A 127 -11.44 13.83 -44.91
N VAL A 128 -12.57 13.19 -44.59
CA VAL A 128 -12.66 11.74 -44.36
C VAL A 128 -13.12 11.05 -45.65
N GLN A 129 -12.35 10.08 -46.13
CA GLN A 129 -12.69 9.32 -47.34
C GLN A 129 -13.77 8.27 -47.06
N LEU A 130 -14.83 8.24 -47.88
CA LEU A 130 -15.89 7.24 -47.82
C LEU A 130 -15.44 5.95 -48.52
N THR A 131 -15.73 4.81 -47.90
CA THR A 131 -15.26 3.49 -48.36
C THR A 131 -16.40 2.54 -48.72
N ASN A 132 -17.65 3.03 -48.67
CA ASN A 132 -18.86 2.29 -49.03
C ASN A 132 -19.08 0.98 -48.25
N THR A 133 -18.77 0.95 -46.95
CA THR A 133 -19.01 -0.26 -46.14
C THR A 133 -20.49 -0.51 -45.82
N GLY A 134 -21.35 0.49 -45.97
CA GLY A 134 -22.77 0.41 -45.63
C GLY A 134 -23.02 0.28 -44.11
N GLN A 135 -22.04 0.60 -43.29
CA GLN A 135 -22.12 0.56 -41.82
C GLN A 135 -21.95 1.97 -41.25
N TRP A 136 -22.47 2.18 -40.03
CA TRP A 136 -22.19 3.39 -39.27
C TRP A 136 -20.71 3.44 -38.87
N LYS A 137 -20.06 4.57 -39.16
CA LYS A 137 -18.66 4.86 -38.81
C LYS A 137 -18.55 6.19 -38.08
N THR A 138 -17.39 6.41 -37.48
CA THR A 138 -17.03 7.67 -36.82
C THR A 138 -15.88 8.31 -37.59
N GLY A 139 -16.13 9.47 -38.19
CA GLY A 139 -15.11 10.34 -38.76
C GLY A 139 -14.54 11.23 -37.65
N VAL A 140 -13.24 11.47 -37.66
CA VAL A 140 -12.56 12.32 -36.66
C VAL A 140 -11.86 13.46 -37.39
N PHE A 141 -12.20 14.68 -37.01
CA PHE A 141 -11.62 15.91 -37.54
C PHE A 141 -10.89 16.63 -36.41
N ALA A 142 -9.58 16.83 -36.56
CA ALA A 142 -8.81 17.68 -35.67
C ALA A 142 -8.90 19.12 -36.17
N LEU A 143 -9.46 20.00 -35.35
CA LEU A 143 -9.55 21.42 -35.64
C LEU A 143 -8.53 22.14 -34.77
N THR A 144 -7.73 22.99 -35.40
CA THR A 144 -6.75 23.84 -34.73
C THR A 144 -7.14 25.30 -34.91
N ASP A 145 -6.85 26.13 -33.91
CA ASP A 145 -7.12 27.58 -33.95
C ASP A 145 -8.61 27.92 -34.13
N ILE A 146 -9.50 27.22 -33.42
CA ILE A 146 -10.94 27.53 -33.46
C ILE A 146 -11.21 28.96 -32.96
N ALA A 147 -12.22 29.59 -33.55
CA ALA A 147 -12.83 30.82 -33.02
C ALA A 147 -14.22 30.56 -32.46
N PHE A 148 -15.03 29.80 -33.20
CA PHE A 148 -16.42 29.50 -32.88
C PHE A 148 -17.20 30.75 -32.43
N THR A 149 -17.20 31.74 -33.33
CA THR A 149 -17.82 33.06 -33.15
C THR A 149 -19.00 33.28 -34.08
N ASN A 150 -19.60 32.20 -34.58
CA ASN A 150 -20.77 32.21 -35.45
C ASN A 150 -20.59 32.95 -36.78
N ARG A 151 -19.37 32.94 -37.34
CA ARG A 151 -19.07 33.61 -38.61
C ARG A 151 -19.36 32.74 -39.84
N LEU A 152 -19.87 31.52 -39.66
CA LEU A 152 -20.22 30.58 -40.72
C LEU A 152 -21.74 30.53 -40.94
N GLY A 153 -22.38 31.70 -41.09
CA GLY A 153 -23.83 31.81 -41.30
C GLY A 153 -24.66 31.56 -40.04
N ASP A 154 -24.26 32.17 -38.91
CA ASP A 154 -24.81 31.94 -37.56
C ASP A 154 -24.54 30.53 -36.99
N ALA A 155 -23.56 29.81 -37.56
CA ALA A 155 -23.04 28.52 -37.05
C ALA A 155 -21.51 28.56 -36.94
N ASP A 156 -20.94 27.51 -36.33
CA ASP A 156 -19.50 27.36 -36.13
C ASP A 156 -18.88 26.22 -36.94
N VAL A 157 -19.66 25.18 -37.22
CA VAL A 157 -19.23 24.00 -37.97
C VAL A 157 -20.24 23.65 -39.06
N ARG A 158 -19.75 23.31 -40.25
CA ARG A 158 -20.53 22.74 -41.35
C ARG A 158 -20.00 21.36 -41.73
N VAL A 159 -20.91 20.41 -41.90
CA VAL A 159 -20.60 19.06 -42.38
C VAL A 159 -21.30 18.82 -43.71
N PHE A 160 -20.56 18.36 -44.71
CA PHE A 160 -21.05 18.09 -46.06
C PHE A 160 -20.26 16.96 -46.72
N GLY A 161 -20.50 16.70 -47.99
CA GLY A 161 -19.72 15.75 -48.75
C GLY A 161 -19.84 15.98 -50.24
N SER A 162 -19.02 15.26 -51.01
CA SER A 162 -19.10 15.26 -52.48
C SER A 162 -20.43 14.72 -53.05
N ALA A 163 -21.26 14.11 -52.19
CA ALA A 163 -22.62 13.64 -52.45
C ALA A 163 -23.48 13.77 -51.17
N ASP A 164 -24.76 13.38 -51.22
CA ASP A 164 -25.62 13.41 -50.03
C ASP A 164 -25.05 12.55 -48.88
N VAL A 165 -24.80 13.17 -47.72
CA VAL A 165 -24.27 12.51 -46.52
C VAL A 165 -25.38 12.24 -45.51
N THR A 166 -25.26 11.13 -44.77
CA THR A 166 -26.22 10.70 -43.75
C THR A 166 -25.54 10.66 -42.39
N ILE A 167 -25.95 11.55 -41.49
CA ILE A 167 -25.30 11.82 -40.20
C ILE A 167 -26.27 11.47 -39.06
N ALA A 168 -25.81 10.66 -38.10
CA ALA A 168 -26.56 10.32 -36.90
C ALA A 168 -26.23 11.25 -35.72
N GLY A 169 -25.04 11.84 -35.69
CA GLY A 169 -24.67 12.75 -34.62
C GLY A 169 -23.28 13.33 -34.78
N LEU A 170 -23.02 14.38 -34.01
CA LEU A 170 -21.75 15.09 -33.94
C LEU A 170 -21.37 15.28 -32.46
N ARG A 171 -20.09 15.13 -32.13
CA ARG A 171 -19.51 15.48 -30.83
C ARG A 171 -18.30 16.39 -31.03
N ILE A 172 -18.10 17.31 -30.11
CA ILE A 172 -16.93 18.18 -30.04
C ILE A 172 -16.32 17.99 -28.66
N SER A 173 -15.11 17.47 -28.60
CA SER A 173 -14.39 17.14 -27.36
C SER A 173 -13.00 17.75 -27.38
N THR A 174 -12.44 17.98 -26.19
CA THR A 174 -11.05 18.43 -26.02
C THR A 174 -10.22 17.35 -25.32
N ALA A 175 -8.90 17.48 -25.40
CA ALA A 175 -8.02 16.61 -24.64
C ALA A 175 -8.13 16.92 -23.14
N GLY A 176 -8.66 15.97 -22.36
CA GLY A 176 -8.73 16.09 -20.90
C GLY A 176 -7.48 15.58 -20.19
N ALA A 177 -6.62 14.82 -20.89
CA ALA A 177 -5.31 14.43 -20.41
C ALA A 177 -4.27 14.55 -21.52
N SER A 178 -3.04 14.94 -21.16
CA SER A 178 -1.93 15.10 -22.08
C SER A 178 -0.57 14.90 -21.42
N VAL A 179 0.44 14.63 -22.24
CA VAL A 179 1.83 14.71 -21.83
C VAL A 179 2.67 15.23 -22.99
N GLN A 180 3.53 16.19 -22.71
CA GLN A 180 4.61 16.59 -23.60
C GLN A 180 5.87 15.79 -23.20
N LEU A 181 6.40 15.02 -24.14
CA LEU A 181 7.56 14.16 -23.92
C LEU A 181 8.87 14.94 -24.09
N GLY A 182 9.93 14.43 -23.50
CA GLY A 182 11.24 15.07 -23.48
C GLY A 182 12.14 14.50 -22.39
N ALA A 183 13.33 15.06 -22.21
CA ALA A 183 14.24 14.67 -21.13
C ALA A 183 13.55 14.74 -19.76
N THR A 184 12.70 15.74 -19.56
CA THR A 184 11.76 15.86 -18.44
C THR A 184 10.35 16.01 -19.02
N PRO A 185 9.51 14.97 -19.01
CA PRO A 185 8.14 15.07 -19.50
C PRO A 185 7.30 16.07 -18.70
N VAL A 186 6.50 16.88 -19.39
CA VAL A 186 5.50 17.75 -18.77
C VAL A 186 4.17 17.01 -18.78
N GLN A 187 3.77 16.48 -17.63
CA GLN A 187 2.59 15.63 -17.47
C GLN A 187 1.37 16.48 -17.10
N ASN A 188 0.24 16.20 -17.73
CA ASN A 188 -1.07 16.73 -17.36
C ASN A 188 -2.10 15.58 -17.43
N GLY A 189 -2.18 14.76 -16.39
CA GLY A 189 -3.09 13.62 -16.35
C GLY A 189 -2.65 12.38 -17.14
N ILE A 190 -1.44 12.37 -17.70
CA ILE A 190 -0.80 11.18 -18.28
C ILE A 190 0.60 11.01 -17.71
N SER A 191 0.87 9.86 -17.10
CA SER A 191 2.20 9.45 -16.64
C SER A 191 2.86 8.50 -17.66
N PRO A 192 3.94 8.92 -18.34
CA PRO A 192 4.60 8.10 -19.33
C PRO A 192 5.68 7.22 -18.71
N ARG A 193 5.87 6.00 -19.23
CA ARG A 193 7.00 5.11 -18.91
C ARG A 193 7.68 4.63 -20.20
N ALA A 194 9.00 4.77 -20.26
CA ALA A 194 9.79 4.40 -21.42
C ALA A 194 10.16 2.91 -21.41
N GLY A 195 9.46 2.12 -22.22
CA GLY A 195 9.76 0.71 -22.44
C GLY A 195 9.74 -0.16 -21.18
N ASP A 196 10.32 -1.34 -21.33
CA ASP A 196 10.64 -2.24 -20.21
C ASP A 196 12.03 -1.92 -19.61
N ASP A 197 12.84 -1.13 -20.33
CA ASP A 197 14.13 -0.56 -19.88
C ASP A 197 14.26 0.89 -20.37
N ALA A 198 14.38 1.83 -19.43
CA ALA A 198 14.48 3.26 -19.72
C ALA A 198 15.90 3.68 -20.17
N ALA A 199 16.93 2.87 -19.95
CA ALA A 199 18.33 3.21 -20.25
C ALA A 199 18.58 3.44 -21.76
N HIS A 200 17.71 2.89 -22.61
CA HIS A 200 17.78 3.00 -24.06
C HIS A 200 16.79 4.00 -24.64
N LEU A 201 16.12 4.81 -23.80
CA LEU A 201 15.30 5.91 -24.27
C LEU A 201 16.19 7.01 -24.86
N ILE A 202 15.96 7.34 -26.13
CA ILE A 202 16.58 8.51 -26.75
C ILE A 202 15.66 9.71 -26.56
N THR A 203 16.18 10.80 -26.00
CA THR A 203 15.45 12.07 -25.91
C THR A 203 16.18 13.17 -26.66
N GLY A 204 15.44 14.11 -27.22
CA GLY A 204 16.04 15.24 -27.93
C GLY A 204 15.05 16.37 -28.15
N VAL A 205 15.47 17.37 -28.91
CA VAL A 205 14.62 18.47 -29.39
C VAL A 205 14.74 18.54 -30.92
N GLN A 206 13.61 18.51 -31.62
CA GLN A 206 13.54 18.62 -33.08
C GLN A 206 12.53 19.70 -33.44
N ASP A 207 12.96 20.72 -34.19
CA ASP A 207 12.15 21.89 -34.56
C ASP A 207 11.50 22.58 -33.36
N GLY A 208 12.26 22.70 -32.26
CA GLY A 208 11.82 23.31 -31.01
C GLY A 208 10.89 22.44 -30.15
N ARG A 209 10.52 21.23 -30.61
CA ARG A 209 9.70 20.29 -29.84
C ARG A 209 10.56 19.22 -29.18
N PRO A 210 10.51 19.06 -27.84
CA PRO A 210 11.15 17.93 -27.19
C PRO A 210 10.44 16.62 -27.54
N TYR A 211 11.17 15.51 -27.55
CA TYR A 211 10.63 14.20 -27.93
C TYR A 211 11.27 13.04 -27.19
N TRP A 212 10.55 11.91 -27.21
CA TRP A 212 11.06 10.57 -26.96
C TRP A 212 11.20 9.81 -28.28
N GLN A 213 12.26 9.02 -28.40
CA GLN A 213 12.55 8.20 -29.57
C GLN A 213 12.85 6.76 -29.14
N THR A 214 12.31 5.80 -29.89
CA THR A 214 12.60 4.39 -29.68
C THR A 214 14.04 4.06 -30.08
N ASP A 215 14.60 2.98 -29.54
CA ASP A 215 15.89 2.46 -30.00
C ASP A 215 15.76 0.96 -30.27
N ARG A 216 15.38 0.64 -31.51
CA ARG A 216 15.26 -0.76 -31.97
C ARG A 216 16.60 -1.45 -32.17
N THR A 217 17.70 -0.69 -32.14
CA THR A 217 19.06 -1.20 -32.37
C THR A 217 19.77 -1.60 -31.08
N ALA A 218 19.26 -1.15 -29.93
CA ALA A 218 19.74 -1.56 -28.61
C ALA A 218 19.59 -3.08 -28.37
N PRO A 219 20.52 -3.71 -27.62
CA PRO A 219 20.37 -5.08 -27.16
C PRO A 219 19.07 -5.27 -26.38
N SER A 220 18.41 -6.41 -26.55
CA SER A 220 17.17 -6.71 -25.79
C SER A 220 17.46 -6.73 -24.28
N PRO A 221 16.62 -6.07 -23.44
CA PRO A 221 15.42 -5.31 -23.82
C PRO A 221 15.74 -3.88 -24.29
N GLY A 222 15.48 -3.57 -25.57
CA GLY A 222 15.53 -2.19 -26.07
C GLY A 222 14.20 -1.44 -25.88
N THR A 223 14.22 -0.10 -25.97
CA THR A 223 13.02 0.75 -25.83
C THR A 223 12.15 0.69 -27.08
N ASN A 224 11.27 -0.32 -27.14
CA ASN A 224 10.37 -0.57 -28.28
C ASN A 224 8.94 -0.06 -28.09
N PHE A 225 8.59 0.33 -26.86
CA PHE A 225 7.25 0.76 -26.47
C PHE A 225 7.33 2.03 -25.64
N PHE A 226 6.31 2.88 -25.74
CA PHE A 226 6.07 3.94 -24.77
C PHE A 226 4.74 3.65 -24.07
N TYR A 227 4.80 3.39 -22.77
CA TYR A 227 3.64 3.12 -21.95
C TYR A 227 3.04 4.43 -21.46
N MET A 228 1.72 4.52 -21.46
CA MET A 228 0.96 5.70 -21.03
C MET A 228 -0.08 5.27 -20.00
N ASN A 229 -0.02 5.85 -18.80
CA ASN A 229 -1.01 5.68 -17.75
C ASN A 229 -1.80 6.98 -17.62
N VAL A 230 -3.08 6.95 -17.99
CA VAL A 230 -4.00 8.05 -17.79
C VAL A 230 -4.38 8.08 -16.31
N ALA A 231 -4.66 9.26 -15.77
CA ALA A 231 -5.14 9.35 -14.40
C ALA A 231 -6.52 8.67 -14.26
N ASP A 232 -6.66 7.73 -13.33
CA ASP A 232 -7.92 7.03 -13.05
C ASP A 232 -9.06 8.00 -12.68
N THR A 233 -8.71 9.18 -12.15
CA THR A 233 -9.67 10.26 -11.87
C THR A 233 -10.31 10.87 -13.12
N TYR A 234 -9.70 10.66 -14.30
CA TYR A 234 -10.23 11.09 -15.59
C TYR A 234 -10.83 9.92 -16.38
N LEU A 235 -10.12 8.80 -16.49
CA LEU A 235 -10.58 7.61 -17.22
C LEU A 235 -10.21 6.34 -16.45
N TYR A 236 -11.23 5.64 -15.94
CA TYR A 236 -11.11 4.29 -15.41
C TYR A 236 -12.40 3.52 -15.63
N ASP A 237 -12.29 2.26 -16.06
CA ASP A 237 -13.42 1.39 -16.42
C ASP A 237 -14.40 2.05 -17.42
N ASN A 238 -13.87 2.84 -18.35
CA ASN A 238 -14.64 3.61 -19.30
C ASN A 238 -15.45 2.72 -20.27
N ARG A 239 -16.58 3.23 -20.76
CA ARG A 239 -17.47 2.57 -21.74
C ARG A 239 -17.73 3.40 -22.99
N SER A 240 -17.20 4.62 -23.04
CA SER A 240 -17.39 5.56 -24.14
C SER A 240 -16.23 5.50 -25.13
N LEU A 241 -16.40 6.12 -26.30
CA LEU A 241 -15.31 6.28 -27.26
C LEU A 241 -14.18 7.11 -26.65
N VAL A 242 -12.94 6.62 -26.77
CA VAL A 242 -11.72 7.36 -26.38
C VAL A 242 -10.92 7.71 -27.63
N LEU A 243 -10.46 8.95 -27.71
CA LEU A 243 -9.57 9.41 -28.76
C LEU A 243 -8.15 9.55 -28.20
N VAL A 244 -7.16 9.00 -28.91
CA VAL A 244 -5.74 9.12 -28.56
C VAL A 244 -5.00 9.80 -29.70
N SER A 245 -4.56 11.03 -29.50
CA SER A 245 -3.77 11.79 -30.47
C SER A 245 -2.28 11.68 -30.17
N ILE A 246 -1.48 11.39 -31.21
CA ILE A 246 -0.02 11.24 -31.11
C ILE A 246 0.65 12.23 -32.06
N ASP A 247 1.48 13.12 -31.51
CA ASP A 247 2.36 13.99 -32.29
C ASP A 247 3.66 13.24 -32.60
N TYR A 248 3.83 12.82 -33.85
CA TYR A 248 4.96 12.03 -34.32
C TYR A 248 5.77 12.76 -35.40
N PHE A 249 7.06 12.46 -35.50
CA PHE A 249 7.90 13.02 -36.55
C PHE A 249 7.87 12.12 -37.80
N ASP A 250 7.46 12.68 -38.94
CA ASP A 250 7.28 11.95 -40.19
C ASP A 250 8.62 11.71 -40.93
N GLU A 251 9.43 10.76 -40.45
CA GLU A 251 10.77 10.48 -40.98
C GLU A 251 10.98 8.98 -41.30
N GLY A 252 11.55 8.69 -42.47
CA GLY A 252 12.08 7.37 -42.82
C GLY A 252 11.05 6.28 -43.21
N ASN A 253 9.79 6.64 -43.44
CA ASN A 253 8.72 5.74 -43.89
C ASN A 253 8.39 4.58 -42.92
N GLY A 254 8.24 4.89 -41.63
CA GLY A 254 7.95 3.91 -40.58
C GLY A 254 6.46 3.59 -40.38
N GLN A 255 6.19 2.83 -39.31
CA GLN A 255 4.83 2.47 -38.89
C GLN A 255 4.72 2.50 -37.36
N PHE A 256 3.56 2.85 -36.83
CA PHE A 256 3.25 2.72 -35.41
C PHE A 256 1.77 2.41 -35.16
N GLY A 257 1.46 1.89 -33.98
CA GLY A 257 0.10 1.63 -33.52
C GLY A 257 0.01 1.64 -32.00
N LEU A 258 -1.17 1.31 -31.47
CA LEU A 258 -1.44 1.19 -30.05
C LEU A 258 -1.81 -0.25 -29.68
N HIS A 259 -1.33 -0.69 -28.53
CA HIS A 259 -2.01 -1.72 -27.74
C HIS A 259 -2.74 -1.03 -26.60
N TYR A 260 -4.04 -1.25 -26.45
CA TYR A 260 -4.85 -0.63 -25.40
C TYR A 260 -5.67 -1.64 -24.61
N ASP A 261 -6.02 -1.25 -23.39
CA ASP A 261 -6.85 -2.01 -22.48
C ASP A 261 -8.34 -1.95 -22.89
N SER A 262 -8.93 -3.11 -23.20
CA SER A 262 -10.32 -3.27 -23.65
C SER A 262 -11.10 -4.30 -22.82
N PRO A 263 -12.44 -4.41 -22.93
CA PRO A 263 -13.24 -5.32 -22.12
C PRO A 263 -12.83 -6.78 -22.28
N GLY A 264 -12.84 -7.50 -21.16
CA GLY A 264 -12.39 -8.89 -21.05
C GLY A 264 -11.06 -9.02 -20.32
N ASP A 265 -10.63 -10.25 -20.02
CA ASP A 265 -9.52 -10.55 -19.10
C ASP A 265 -8.35 -11.30 -19.75
N THR A 266 -8.44 -11.61 -21.04
CA THR A 266 -7.39 -12.28 -21.80
C THR A 266 -6.30 -11.30 -22.24
N ILE A 267 -5.10 -11.83 -22.55
CA ILE A 267 -3.98 -11.00 -23.04
C ILE A 267 -4.36 -10.18 -24.30
N PRO A 268 -5.05 -10.74 -25.32
CA PRO A 268 -5.50 -9.95 -26.46
C PRO A 268 -6.47 -8.81 -26.13
N GLU A 269 -7.24 -8.93 -25.05
CA GLU A 269 -8.17 -7.87 -24.60
C GLU A 269 -7.45 -6.78 -23.81
N LYS A 270 -6.46 -7.17 -22.98
CA LYS A 270 -5.57 -6.24 -22.26
C LYS A 270 -4.57 -5.53 -23.17
N PHE A 271 -4.29 -6.07 -24.35
CA PHE A 271 -3.39 -5.51 -25.35
C PHE A 271 -4.05 -5.50 -26.73
N LYS A 272 -5.28 -4.99 -26.81
CA LYS A 272 -6.03 -4.95 -28.06
C LYS A 272 -5.32 -4.02 -29.04
N ASN A 273 -5.14 -4.49 -30.27
CA ASN A 273 -4.50 -3.70 -31.33
C ASN A 273 -5.44 -2.58 -31.82
N SER A 274 -4.91 -1.38 -32.02
CA SER A 274 -5.51 -0.38 -32.90
C SER A 274 -5.23 -0.68 -34.37
N GLU A 275 -5.68 0.20 -35.26
CA GLU A 275 -5.11 0.28 -36.61
C GLU A 275 -3.63 0.69 -36.58
N VAL A 276 -2.93 0.48 -37.69
CA VAL A 276 -1.51 0.84 -37.85
C VAL A 276 -1.39 2.06 -38.75
N VAL A 277 -0.72 3.10 -38.25
CA VAL A 277 -0.39 4.31 -38.99
C VAL A 277 0.88 4.07 -39.77
N ARG A 278 0.80 4.23 -41.09
CA ARG A 278 1.95 4.25 -41.99
C ARG A 278 2.30 5.70 -42.27
N TYR A 279 3.53 6.09 -41.99
CA TYR A 279 3.99 7.44 -42.20
C TYR A 279 5.12 7.47 -43.25
N GLY A 280 5.39 8.64 -43.81
CA GLY A 280 6.33 8.89 -44.90
C GLY A 280 7.67 9.45 -44.42
N ASP A 281 8.24 10.36 -45.22
CA ASP A 281 9.50 11.05 -44.93
C ASP A 281 9.38 12.56 -45.20
N SER A 282 8.26 13.19 -44.81
CA SER A 282 8.10 14.63 -45.01
C SER A 282 8.99 15.47 -44.10
N LYS A 283 9.57 14.86 -43.05
CA LYS A 283 10.44 15.49 -42.04
C LYS A 283 9.76 16.65 -41.34
N THR A 284 8.49 16.48 -41.05
CA THR A 284 7.67 17.43 -40.32
C THR A 284 6.93 16.71 -39.21
N TRP A 285 6.66 17.40 -38.11
CA TRP A 285 5.73 16.91 -37.09
C TRP A 285 4.33 16.77 -37.67
N LYS A 286 3.69 15.62 -37.42
CA LYS A 286 2.31 15.31 -37.79
C LYS A 286 1.57 14.77 -36.58
N THR A 287 0.26 14.87 -36.61
CA THR A 287 -0.61 14.31 -35.58
C THR A 287 -1.52 13.25 -36.20
N TYR A 288 -1.66 12.12 -35.54
CA TYR A 288 -2.67 11.12 -35.86
C TYR A 288 -3.53 10.84 -34.64
N THR A 289 -4.84 10.67 -34.83
CA THR A 289 -5.80 10.41 -33.75
C THR A 289 -6.45 9.05 -33.94
N PHE A 290 -6.23 8.14 -33.00
CA PHE A 290 -6.89 6.84 -32.94
C PHE A 290 -8.27 6.97 -32.29
N ALA A 291 -9.28 6.35 -32.88
CA ALA A 291 -10.61 6.20 -32.29
C ALA A 291 -10.74 4.80 -31.67
N LEU A 292 -10.80 4.74 -30.33
CA LEU A 292 -10.84 3.49 -29.56
C LEU A 292 -12.25 3.27 -28.99
N PRO A 293 -13.10 2.45 -29.63
CA PRO A 293 -14.54 2.39 -29.34
C PRO A 293 -14.88 1.69 -28.01
N ASP A 294 -13.94 0.94 -27.45
CA ASP A 294 -14.10 0.14 -26.24
C ASP A 294 -12.86 0.18 -25.35
N ALA A 295 -12.21 1.34 -25.21
CA ALA A 295 -11.07 1.45 -24.29
C ALA A 295 -11.57 1.60 -22.85
N VAL A 296 -11.20 0.66 -21.97
CA VAL A 296 -11.63 0.68 -20.55
C VAL A 296 -10.63 1.38 -19.64
N MET A 297 -9.35 1.45 -20.01
CA MET A 297 -8.29 2.16 -19.27
C MET A 297 -8.24 1.77 -17.78
N THR A 298 -7.96 0.49 -17.50
CA THR A 298 -7.89 -0.04 -16.12
C THR A 298 -6.48 -0.45 -15.72
N ASN A 299 -5.46 0.15 -16.33
CA ASN A 299 -4.04 -0.08 -16.04
C ASN A 299 -3.55 -1.52 -16.33
N ARG A 300 -4.28 -2.34 -17.11
CA ARG A 300 -3.96 -3.77 -17.31
C ARG A 300 -2.91 -4.03 -18.41
N SER A 301 -2.47 -3.00 -19.14
CA SER A 301 -1.43 -3.08 -20.18
C SER A 301 0.00 -2.98 -19.59
N ASN A 302 0.40 -3.95 -18.75
CA ASN A 302 1.63 -3.92 -17.95
C ASN A 302 1.69 -2.74 -16.95
N GLY A 303 0.61 -2.49 -16.21
CA GLY A 303 0.53 -1.36 -15.27
C GLY A 303 0.40 -0.02 -15.98
N SER A 304 -0.27 0.00 -17.14
CA SER A 304 -0.53 1.17 -17.97
C SER A 304 -1.85 0.96 -18.73
N ASP A 305 -2.44 2.01 -19.25
CA ASP A 305 -3.72 1.93 -19.97
C ASP A 305 -3.52 1.52 -21.43
N PHE A 306 -2.52 2.10 -22.06
CA PHE A 306 -2.11 1.74 -23.40
C PHE A 306 -0.62 1.93 -23.60
N ARG A 307 -0.10 1.37 -24.69
CA ARG A 307 1.28 1.59 -25.12
C ARG A 307 1.35 1.85 -26.61
N ILE A 308 2.19 2.81 -26.97
CA ILE A 308 2.58 3.08 -28.35
C ILE A 308 3.62 2.03 -28.73
N HIS A 309 3.41 1.33 -29.85
CA HIS A 309 4.36 0.37 -30.38
C HIS A 309 4.76 0.73 -31.80
N ASN A 310 6.00 0.39 -32.15
CA ASN A 310 6.42 0.42 -33.54
C ASN A 310 5.76 -0.72 -34.33
N GLY A 311 5.48 -0.50 -35.61
CA GLY A 311 5.05 -1.53 -36.56
C GLY A 311 6.22 -2.19 -37.30
N ASP A 312 5.95 -2.74 -38.49
CA ASP A 312 6.96 -3.31 -39.37
C ASP A 312 7.83 -2.21 -40.01
N GLY A 313 9.16 -2.32 -39.90
CA GLY A 313 10.12 -1.37 -40.47
C GLY A 313 11.44 -1.30 -39.68
N SER A 314 12.44 -0.59 -40.24
CA SER A 314 13.78 -0.41 -39.63
C SER A 314 14.02 1.01 -39.10
N VAL A 315 12.96 1.82 -38.96
CA VAL A 315 13.06 3.22 -38.54
C VAL A 315 12.42 3.40 -37.17
N ASP A 316 13.09 4.15 -36.31
CA ASP A 316 12.62 4.48 -34.97
C ASP A 316 11.55 5.58 -34.99
N LEU A 317 10.59 5.48 -34.07
CA LEU A 317 9.51 6.43 -33.92
C LEU A 317 9.94 7.55 -32.96
N LYS A 318 9.72 8.80 -33.36
CA LYS A 318 9.84 9.98 -32.48
C LYS A 318 8.44 10.49 -32.12
N VAL A 319 8.16 10.65 -30.83
CA VAL A 319 6.89 11.17 -30.29
C VAL A 319 7.17 12.38 -29.42
N ALA A 320 6.51 13.50 -29.71
CA ALA A 320 6.64 14.75 -28.95
C ALA A 320 5.55 14.91 -27.90
N ALA A 321 4.32 14.46 -28.18
CA ALA A 321 3.20 14.60 -27.27
C ALA A 321 2.16 13.52 -27.49
N VAL A 322 1.43 13.21 -26.42
CA VAL A 322 0.25 12.34 -26.42
C VAL A 322 -0.90 13.08 -25.76
N ARG A 323 -2.09 13.00 -26.35
CA ARG A 323 -3.31 13.62 -25.82
C ARG A 323 -4.45 12.60 -25.83
N VAL A 324 -5.26 12.59 -24.80
CA VAL A 324 -6.41 11.69 -24.64
C VAL A 324 -7.67 12.50 -24.41
N ALA A 325 -8.71 12.21 -25.19
CA ALA A 325 -10.03 12.83 -25.07
C ALA A 325 -11.11 11.75 -24.89
N LYS A 326 -11.97 11.95 -23.90
CA LYS A 326 -13.22 11.21 -23.70
C LYS A 326 -14.31 11.82 -24.58
N VAL A 327 -15.06 11.00 -25.30
CA VAL A 327 -16.17 11.45 -26.15
C VAL A 327 -17.51 11.06 -25.55
N ALA A 328 -18.43 12.02 -25.42
CA ALA A 328 -19.74 11.79 -24.82
C ALA A 328 -20.56 10.76 -25.62
N SER A 329 -20.85 9.60 -25.01
CA SER A 329 -21.77 8.60 -25.59
C SER A 329 -23.24 8.99 -25.43
N THR A 330 -23.55 9.73 -24.37
CA THR A 330 -24.86 10.26 -24.02
C THR A 330 -24.74 11.74 -23.75
N LEU A 331 -25.70 12.53 -24.22
CA LEU A 331 -25.75 13.97 -24.00
C LEU A 331 -26.42 14.24 -22.65
N ASP A 332 -25.60 14.36 -21.60
CA ASP A 332 -26.05 14.60 -20.22
C ASP A 332 -25.42 15.89 -19.68
N VAL A 333 -26.27 16.89 -19.47
CA VAL A 333 -25.85 18.19 -18.92
C VAL A 333 -25.28 18.10 -17.52
N THR A 334 -25.62 17.05 -16.76
CA THR A 334 -25.21 16.92 -15.36
C THR A 334 -23.84 16.27 -15.17
N GLU A 335 -23.23 15.72 -16.23
CA GLU A 335 -22.01 14.91 -16.14
C GLU A 335 -20.89 15.61 -15.33
N GLY A 336 -20.53 16.84 -15.70
CA GLY A 336 -19.50 17.60 -14.99
C GLY A 336 -19.84 17.91 -13.53
N LEU A 337 -21.12 18.15 -13.23
CA LEU A 337 -21.58 18.38 -11.86
C LEU A 337 -21.50 17.09 -11.02
N VAL A 338 -21.87 15.95 -11.60
CA VAL A 338 -21.78 14.64 -10.93
C VAL A 338 -20.33 14.27 -10.65
N ASP A 339 -19.42 14.53 -11.59
CA ASP A 339 -17.98 14.31 -11.40
C ASP A 339 -17.42 15.18 -10.26
N LEU A 340 -17.79 16.47 -10.23
CA LEU A 340 -17.38 17.38 -9.16
C LEU A 340 -18.00 17.00 -7.80
N ILE A 341 -19.26 16.57 -7.77
CA ILE A 341 -19.90 16.00 -6.55
C ILE A 341 -19.09 14.82 -6.04
N ALA A 342 -18.68 13.90 -6.91
CA ALA A 342 -17.89 12.74 -6.53
C ALA A 342 -16.52 13.17 -5.98
N GLN A 343 -15.84 14.13 -6.62
CA GLN A 343 -14.57 14.68 -6.13
C GLN A 343 -14.72 15.36 -4.77
N ALA A 344 -15.69 16.27 -4.63
CA ALA A 344 -15.93 17.00 -3.39
C ALA A 344 -16.31 16.05 -2.25
N THR A 345 -17.11 15.02 -2.52
CA THR A 345 -17.47 13.99 -1.54
C THR A 345 -16.24 13.21 -1.06
N ARG A 346 -15.30 12.87 -1.96
CA ARG A 346 -14.05 12.21 -1.56
C ARG A 346 -13.21 13.10 -0.64
N VAL A 347 -13.05 14.38 -1.00
CA VAL A 347 -12.30 15.37 -0.21
C VAL A 347 -12.95 15.58 1.16
N GLU A 348 -14.27 15.73 1.22
CA GLU A 348 -15.03 15.90 2.47
C GLU A 348 -14.82 14.70 3.41
N LYS A 349 -14.94 13.47 2.90
CA LYS A 349 -14.80 12.24 3.69
C LYS A 349 -13.37 12.00 4.18
N ALA A 350 -12.38 12.33 3.35
CA ALA A 350 -10.97 12.20 3.70
C ALA A 350 -10.52 13.25 4.74
N ALA A 351 -11.18 14.40 4.79
CA ALA A 351 -10.79 15.49 5.65
C ALA A 351 -10.97 15.22 7.14
N ARG A 352 -10.08 15.81 7.94
CA ARG A 352 -10.16 15.84 9.41
C ARG A 352 -10.23 17.26 9.89
N GLU A 353 -11.16 17.55 10.79
CA GLU A 353 -11.25 18.89 11.37
C GLU A 353 -10.38 19.04 12.61
N GLY A 354 -9.67 20.16 12.72
CA GLY A 354 -8.84 20.49 13.87
C GLY A 354 -7.88 21.65 13.60
N THR A 355 -6.71 21.60 14.21
CA THR A 355 -5.72 22.70 14.21
C THR A 355 -4.30 22.22 13.91
N ARG A 356 -4.15 21.01 13.39
CA ARG A 356 -2.85 20.38 13.08
C ARG A 356 -2.62 20.39 11.58
N ASP A 357 -1.36 20.22 11.18
CA ASP A 357 -0.99 20.11 9.77
C ASP A 357 -1.87 19.10 9.02
N GLY A 358 -2.37 19.49 7.86
CA GLY A 358 -3.24 18.65 7.01
C GLY A 358 -4.69 18.55 7.47
N GLN A 359 -5.05 19.10 8.64
CA GLN A 359 -6.45 19.19 9.08
C GLN A 359 -7.13 20.43 8.50
N TYR A 360 -8.45 20.50 8.64
CA TYR A 360 -9.26 21.64 8.22
C TYR A 360 -9.92 22.32 9.42
N PRO A 361 -10.31 23.60 9.33
CA PRO A 361 -10.99 24.29 10.43
C PRO A 361 -12.31 23.62 10.81
N VAL A 362 -12.63 23.61 12.11
CA VAL A 362 -13.90 23.03 12.60
C VAL A 362 -15.11 23.68 11.92
N GLY A 363 -16.00 22.86 11.36
CA GLY A 363 -17.18 23.27 10.59
C GLY A 363 -16.96 23.36 9.07
N SER A 364 -15.73 23.24 8.58
CA SER A 364 -15.45 23.26 7.14
C SER A 364 -16.07 22.07 6.41
N ARG A 365 -16.07 20.87 7.02
CA ARG A 365 -16.65 19.66 6.42
C ARG A 365 -18.14 19.80 6.25
N ALA A 366 -18.83 20.26 7.29
CA ALA A 366 -20.26 20.53 7.23
C ALA A 366 -20.61 21.56 6.13
N THR A 367 -19.76 22.58 5.95
CA THR A 367 -19.93 23.59 4.89
C THR A 367 -19.78 22.99 3.49
N LEU A 368 -18.80 22.09 3.30
CA LEU A 368 -18.61 21.41 2.02
C LEU A 368 -19.73 20.38 1.77
N GLN A 369 -20.15 19.63 2.79
CA GLN A 369 -21.27 18.69 2.70
C GLN A 369 -22.57 19.38 2.28
N GLU A 370 -22.89 20.55 2.85
CA GLU A 370 -24.06 21.32 2.43
C GLU A 370 -23.99 21.72 0.95
N ALA A 371 -22.80 22.09 0.45
CA ALA A 371 -22.60 22.40 -0.96
C ALA A 371 -22.78 21.16 -1.86
N ILE A 372 -22.27 20.01 -1.42
CA ILE A 372 -22.45 18.71 -2.09
C ILE A 372 -23.94 18.36 -2.16
N ASP A 373 -24.67 18.45 -1.04
CA ASP A 373 -26.10 18.11 -0.98
C ASP A 373 -26.93 19.00 -1.92
N ASN A 374 -26.62 20.30 -1.96
CA ASN A 374 -27.28 21.25 -2.87
C ASN A 374 -27.00 20.92 -4.34
N ALA A 375 -25.75 20.63 -4.69
CA ALA A 375 -25.37 20.22 -6.04
C ALA A 375 -26.07 18.91 -6.45
N GLN A 376 -26.15 17.95 -5.54
CA GLN A 376 -26.78 16.65 -5.79
C GLN A 376 -28.31 16.75 -5.97
N ALA A 377 -28.96 17.68 -5.26
CA ALA A 377 -30.37 18.00 -5.48
C ALA A 377 -30.62 18.57 -6.88
N VAL A 378 -29.72 19.42 -7.39
CA VAL A 378 -29.79 19.95 -8.76
C VAL A 378 -29.56 18.84 -9.78
N ALA A 379 -28.51 18.05 -9.64
CA ALA A 379 -28.19 16.95 -10.55
C ALA A 379 -29.31 15.89 -10.64
N SER A 380 -30.07 15.70 -9.56
CA SER A 380 -31.18 14.73 -9.51
C SER A 380 -32.52 15.29 -10.03
N THR A 381 -32.57 16.56 -10.46
CA THR A 381 -33.81 17.20 -10.92
C THR A 381 -34.18 16.73 -12.34
N PRO A 382 -35.37 16.13 -12.56
CA PRO A 382 -35.79 15.74 -13.90
C PRO A 382 -35.88 16.94 -14.85
N GLY A 383 -35.14 16.88 -15.97
CA GLY A 383 -35.12 17.95 -16.97
C GLY A 383 -34.43 19.23 -16.51
N VAL A 384 -33.46 19.13 -15.60
CA VAL A 384 -32.60 20.24 -15.17
C VAL A 384 -31.97 20.95 -16.38
N THR A 385 -31.88 22.29 -16.32
CA THR A 385 -31.33 23.09 -17.41
C THR A 385 -29.84 23.37 -17.23
N ASP A 386 -29.16 23.65 -18.34
CA ASP A 386 -27.74 24.02 -18.41
C ASP A 386 -27.42 25.18 -17.45
N VAL A 387 -28.27 26.21 -17.38
CA VAL A 387 -28.12 27.34 -16.45
C VAL A 387 -28.12 26.89 -14.99
N GLN A 388 -29.05 26.00 -14.60
CA GLN A 388 -29.13 25.49 -13.24
C GLN A 388 -27.92 24.63 -12.87
N VAL A 389 -27.44 23.80 -13.80
CA VAL A 389 -26.25 22.98 -13.60
C VAL A 389 -25.00 23.84 -13.48
N LYS A 390 -24.82 24.84 -14.36
CA LYS A 390 -23.66 25.75 -14.35
C LYS A 390 -23.56 26.54 -13.03
N GLU A 391 -24.70 27.04 -12.54
CA GLU A 391 -24.77 27.70 -11.24
C GLU A 391 -24.37 26.76 -10.09
N ALA A 392 -24.88 25.53 -10.08
CA ALA A 392 -24.55 24.53 -9.06
C ALA A 392 -23.07 24.08 -9.11
N LEU A 393 -22.54 23.88 -10.32
CA LEU A 393 -21.14 23.52 -10.56
C LEU A 393 -20.20 24.61 -10.04
N THR A 394 -20.44 25.86 -10.42
CA THR A 394 -19.64 27.01 -9.98
C THR A 394 -19.70 27.17 -8.46
N ALA A 395 -20.88 27.00 -7.87
CA ALA A 395 -21.07 27.10 -6.42
C ALA A 395 -20.33 25.99 -5.67
N LEU A 396 -20.40 24.75 -6.13
CA LEU A 396 -19.68 23.62 -5.51
C LEU A 396 -18.17 23.76 -5.68
N GLN A 397 -17.68 24.15 -6.87
CA GLN A 397 -16.25 24.35 -7.14
C GLN A 397 -15.67 25.40 -6.21
N ALA A 398 -16.34 26.56 -6.09
CA ALA A 398 -15.89 27.63 -5.20
C ALA A 398 -15.82 27.17 -3.72
N LYS A 399 -16.72 26.27 -3.30
CA LYS A 399 -16.71 25.70 -1.94
C LYS A 399 -15.60 24.67 -1.76
N LEU A 400 -15.35 23.84 -2.78
CA LEU A 400 -14.23 22.89 -2.78
C LEU A 400 -12.88 23.60 -2.76
N ASP A 401 -12.70 24.65 -3.57
CA ASP A 401 -11.48 25.46 -3.59
C ASP A 401 -11.24 26.16 -2.26
N ALA A 402 -12.28 26.79 -1.69
CA ALA A 402 -12.21 27.40 -0.38
C ALA A 402 -11.89 26.38 0.72
N PHE A 403 -12.44 25.17 0.60
CA PHE A 403 -12.14 24.06 1.51
C PHE A 403 -10.67 23.66 1.40
N ASN A 404 -10.17 23.34 0.21
CA ASN A 404 -8.78 22.96 -0.04
C ASN A 404 -7.79 24.04 0.43
N ALA A 405 -8.08 25.32 0.15
CA ALA A 405 -7.26 26.44 0.61
C ALA A 405 -7.30 26.67 2.12
N SER A 406 -8.28 26.10 2.83
CA SER A 406 -8.42 26.23 4.29
C SER A 406 -7.60 25.21 5.07
N VAL A 407 -6.91 24.28 4.40
CA VAL A 407 -6.04 23.30 5.07
C VAL A 407 -5.08 24.01 6.02
N VAL A 408 -4.97 23.48 7.23
CA VAL A 408 -4.11 24.00 8.27
C VAL A 408 -2.68 23.56 7.97
N ASP A 409 -1.78 24.53 7.84
CA ASP A 409 -0.33 24.33 7.88
C ASP A 409 0.26 25.19 9.00
N THR A 410 0.93 24.54 9.96
CA THR A 410 1.57 25.20 11.10
C THR A 410 2.98 25.70 10.77
N ASN A 411 3.46 25.51 9.54
CA ASN A 411 4.69 26.11 9.05
C ASN A 411 4.62 27.64 9.15
N PHE A 412 5.56 28.23 9.88
CA PHE A 412 5.69 29.68 9.97
C PHE A 412 6.95 30.24 9.29
N ALA A 413 7.64 29.43 8.49
CA ALA A 413 8.84 29.86 7.77
C ALA A 413 8.58 31.03 6.80
N GLY A 414 7.39 31.08 6.18
CA GLY A 414 6.99 32.15 5.26
C GLY A 414 6.88 33.54 5.91
N GLU A 415 6.85 33.64 7.24
CA GLU A 415 6.92 34.93 7.95
C GLU A 415 8.36 35.49 8.03
N GLY A 416 9.37 34.68 7.71
CA GLY A 416 10.78 35.02 7.83
C GLY A 416 11.37 35.65 6.56
N THR A 417 12.53 36.31 6.72
CA THR A 417 13.37 36.76 5.60
C THR A 417 14.51 35.76 5.40
N ALA A 418 14.57 35.14 4.22
CA ALA A 418 15.61 34.19 3.88
C ALA A 418 16.91 34.85 3.43
N SER A 419 18.03 34.21 3.76
CA SER A 419 19.39 34.62 3.36
C SER A 419 20.31 33.39 3.32
N ALA A 420 21.41 33.49 2.58
CA ALA A 420 22.36 32.39 2.43
C ALA A 420 23.81 32.90 2.44
N SER A 421 24.76 32.00 2.68
CA SER A 421 26.21 32.28 2.57
C SER A 421 26.68 32.54 1.13
N GLY A 422 25.87 32.16 0.14
CA GLY A 422 26.14 32.21 -1.29
C GLY A 422 25.02 31.52 -2.08
N GLY A 423 25.24 31.27 -3.37
CA GLY A 423 24.25 30.62 -4.23
C GLY A 423 23.18 31.56 -4.81
N THR A 424 22.14 30.97 -5.42
CA THR A 424 21.05 31.68 -6.10
C THR A 424 19.69 31.19 -5.59
N GLY A 425 18.70 32.08 -5.51
CA GLY A 425 17.33 31.70 -5.14
C GLY A 425 17.07 31.59 -3.63
N ALA A 426 17.77 32.35 -2.79
CA ALA A 426 17.61 32.20 -1.32
C ALA A 426 16.19 32.49 -0.82
N ALA A 427 15.43 33.36 -1.51
CA ALA A 427 14.04 33.67 -1.18
C ALA A 427 13.06 32.53 -1.50
N ASN A 428 13.48 31.53 -2.29
CA ASN A 428 12.66 30.42 -2.74
C ASN A 428 12.45 29.37 -1.63
N ILE A 429 13.26 29.40 -0.56
CA ILE A 429 13.20 28.35 0.48
C ILE A 429 12.04 28.52 1.46
N ASN A 430 11.24 29.56 1.32
CA ASN A 430 10.13 29.86 2.23
C ASN A 430 9.00 30.63 1.55
N ASP A 431 8.89 30.53 0.23
CA ASP A 431 7.82 31.18 -0.54
C ASP A 431 6.57 30.29 -0.67
N GLY A 432 6.67 29.01 -0.31
CA GLY A 432 5.60 28.03 -0.37
C GLY A 432 5.44 27.41 -1.76
N ASP A 433 6.43 27.56 -2.64
CA ASP A 433 6.45 27.02 -4.00
C ASP A 433 7.55 25.95 -4.15
N ASP A 434 7.13 24.68 -4.06
CA ASP A 434 8.00 23.49 -4.16
C ASP A 434 8.65 23.31 -5.54
N THR A 435 8.23 24.08 -6.55
CA THR A 435 8.85 24.08 -7.89
C THR A 435 10.05 25.01 -7.98
N THR A 436 10.20 25.92 -7.01
CA THR A 436 11.36 26.80 -6.90
C THR A 436 12.38 26.23 -5.93
N ALA A 437 13.64 26.67 -6.02
CA ALA A 437 14.68 26.21 -5.12
C ALA A 437 15.81 27.23 -4.95
N TRP A 438 16.51 27.12 -3.82
CA TRP A 438 17.85 27.66 -3.67
C TRP A 438 18.90 26.63 -4.10
N THR A 439 19.93 27.09 -4.80
CA THR A 439 21.11 26.29 -5.14
C THR A 439 22.37 26.94 -4.60
N GLY A 440 23.18 26.18 -3.86
CA GLY A 440 24.44 26.64 -3.28
C GLY A 440 25.61 25.70 -3.53
N GLY A 441 26.82 26.19 -3.24
CA GLY A 441 28.07 25.42 -3.34
C GLY A 441 28.49 24.77 -2.02
N PRO A 442 29.72 24.24 -1.93
CA PRO A 442 30.15 23.44 -0.77
C PRO A 442 30.26 24.30 0.50
N ASN A 443 29.98 23.68 1.66
CA ASN A 443 30.03 24.32 2.99
C ASN A 443 29.14 25.57 3.13
N SER A 444 28.00 25.60 2.43
CA SER A 444 27.06 26.73 2.46
C SER A 444 26.07 26.63 3.61
N TRP A 445 25.44 27.76 3.95
CA TRP A 445 24.32 27.80 4.88
C TRP A 445 23.14 28.59 4.32
N LEU A 446 21.93 28.20 4.76
CA LEU A 446 20.66 28.91 4.57
C LEU A 446 20.14 29.38 5.92
N GLN A 447 19.50 30.54 5.98
CA GLN A 447 19.03 31.14 7.22
C GLN A 447 17.72 31.89 7.03
N LEU A 448 16.81 31.73 7.98
CA LEU A 448 15.60 32.52 8.13
C LEU A 448 15.73 33.48 9.33
N ASP A 449 15.53 34.78 9.09
CA ASP A 449 15.28 35.79 10.15
C ASP A 449 13.77 35.97 10.34
N LEU A 450 13.24 35.53 11.47
CA LEU A 450 11.81 35.63 11.83
C LEU A 450 11.39 37.04 12.28
N GLY A 451 12.31 38.01 12.30
CA GLY A 451 12.11 39.38 12.76
C GLY A 451 11.99 39.55 14.28
N LYS A 452 11.48 38.52 14.98
CA LYS A 452 11.34 38.45 16.44
C LYS A 452 11.60 37.01 16.95
N PRO A 453 12.03 36.83 18.21
CA PRO A 453 12.13 35.50 18.80
C PRO A 453 10.77 34.78 18.80
N ARG A 454 10.78 33.51 18.37
CA ARG A 454 9.63 32.59 18.36
C ARG A 454 10.04 31.21 18.86
N PRO A 455 9.11 30.43 19.45
CA PRO A 455 9.37 29.03 19.76
C PRO A 455 9.58 28.23 18.47
N VAL A 456 10.64 27.43 18.40
CA VAL A 456 10.89 26.47 17.32
C VAL A 456 11.44 25.17 17.90
N ASN A 457 11.04 24.04 17.33
CA ASN A 457 11.50 22.70 17.71
C ASN A 457 11.40 21.66 16.59
N ASP A 458 10.93 22.03 15.41
CA ASP A 458 10.89 21.18 14.22
C ASP A 458 11.38 21.98 13.02
N VAL A 459 12.40 21.48 12.35
CA VAL A 459 12.91 22.03 11.10
C VAL A 459 12.84 20.94 10.05
N ARG A 460 12.09 21.18 8.97
CA ARG A 460 12.05 20.28 7.81
C ARG A 460 12.77 20.93 6.65
N VAL A 461 13.62 20.16 5.98
CA VAL A 461 14.33 20.60 4.77
C VAL A 461 13.88 19.69 3.64
N GLU A 462 13.30 20.29 2.62
CA GLU A 462 12.95 19.62 1.37
C GLU A 462 14.08 19.78 0.36
N TRP A 463 14.74 18.67 0.05
CA TRP A 463 15.90 18.64 -0.82
C TRP A 463 15.49 18.51 -2.28
N GLY A 464 16.27 19.10 -3.18
CA GLY A 464 16.27 18.71 -4.59
C GLY A 464 17.18 17.50 -4.82
N ALA A 465 17.56 17.28 -6.09
CA ALA A 465 18.46 16.18 -6.46
C ALA A 465 19.83 16.24 -5.75
N ASP A 466 20.38 17.46 -5.59
CA ASP A 466 21.60 17.70 -4.81
C ASP A 466 21.24 17.97 -3.34
N TYR A 467 21.79 17.20 -2.41
CA TYR A 467 21.42 17.24 -1.00
C TYR A 467 22.64 17.20 -0.07
N SER A 468 22.41 17.53 1.20
CA SER A 468 23.47 17.44 2.21
C SER A 468 23.40 16.12 2.98
N PRO A 469 24.42 15.24 2.87
CA PRO A 469 24.49 14.03 3.70
C PRO A 469 24.87 14.35 5.16
N ASP A 470 25.27 15.59 5.47
CA ASP A 470 25.61 16.05 6.82
C ASP A 470 25.34 17.54 6.96
N TYR A 471 24.28 17.89 7.68
CA TYR A 471 23.91 19.26 7.97
C TYR A 471 23.57 19.47 9.44
N THR A 472 23.68 20.73 9.87
CA THR A 472 23.41 21.15 11.24
C THR A 472 22.33 22.23 11.25
N VAL A 473 21.32 22.04 12.09
CA VAL A 473 20.36 23.09 12.44
C VAL A 473 20.92 23.91 13.59
N GLN A 474 20.93 25.23 13.41
CA GLN A 474 21.50 26.18 14.34
C GLN A 474 20.50 27.29 14.62
N VAL A 475 20.48 27.78 15.86
CA VAL A 475 19.55 28.83 16.31
C VAL A 475 20.29 30.01 16.93
N SER A 476 19.73 31.21 16.76
CA SER A 476 20.26 32.44 17.35
C SER A 476 19.16 33.47 17.65
N ASN A 477 19.43 34.39 18.58
CA ASN A 477 18.59 35.57 18.84
C ASN A 477 19.24 36.88 18.36
N ASP A 478 20.55 36.88 18.07
CA ASP A 478 21.30 38.07 17.68
C ASP A 478 21.84 38.02 16.24
N GLY A 479 21.68 36.89 15.55
CA GLY A 479 22.15 36.66 14.18
C GLY A 479 23.67 36.58 14.06
N LYS A 480 24.40 36.56 15.18
CA LYS A 480 25.87 36.58 15.25
C LYS A 480 26.40 35.33 15.94
N LYS A 481 25.86 34.99 17.10
CA LYS A 481 26.22 33.80 17.87
C LYS A 481 25.15 32.73 17.66
N PHE A 482 25.55 31.64 17.03
CA PHE A 482 24.69 30.49 16.77
C PHE A 482 24.98 29.35 17.75
N THR A 483 23.94 28.65 18.16
CA THR A 483 24.02 27.42 18.94
C THR A 483 23.48 26.29 18.09
N GLU A 484 24.18 25.16 18.08
CA GLU A 484 23.70 23.93 17.44
C GLU A 484 22.46 23.40 18.17
N ALA A 485 21.40 23.16 17.42
CA ALA A 485 20.15 22.58 17.89
C ALA A 485 20.06 21.08 17.55
N GLY A 486 20.70 20.64 16.46
CA GLY A 486 20.83 19.24 16.06
C GLY A 486 21.66 19.07 14.78
N ARG A 487 22.25 17.89 14.59
CA ARG A 487 23.05 17.50 13.41
C ARG A 487 22.55 16.17 12.87
N ILE A 488 22.20 16.12 11.59
CA ILE A 488 21.63 14.95 10.89
C ILE A 488 22.06 14.94 9.41
N GLY A 489 21.73 13.89 8.67
CA GLY A 489 21.93 13.78 7.22
C GLY A 489 20.61 13.69 6.45
N SER A 490 20.62 14.08 5.17
CA SER A 490 19.48 13.80 4.29
C SER A 490 19.36 12.29 4.02
N PRO A 491 18.13 11.74 3.95
CA PRO A 491 17.91 10.36 3.50
C PRO A 491 18.06 10.15 1.98
N GLY A 492 18.35 11.21 1.21
CA GLY A 492 18.58 11.14 -0.23
C GLY A 492 18.23 12.45 -0.97
N GLY A 493 18.38 12.43 -2.29
CA GLY A 493 17.92 13.52 -3.17
C GLY A 493 16.41 13.42 -3.39
N ASP A 494 15.76 14.57 -3.58
CA ASP A 494 14.30 14.67 -3.73
C ASP A 494 13.53 14.08 -2.53
N GLN A 495 14.12 14.16 -1.33
CA GLN A 495 13.55 13.69 -0.08
C GLN A 495 13.39 14.83 0.92
N VAL A 496 12.59 14.57 1.97
CA VAL A 496 12.43 15.48 3.11
C VAL A 496 13.23 14.95 4.30
N SER A 497 14.01 15.83 4.91
CA SER A 497 14.68 15.57 6.19
C SER A 497 14.02 16.35 7.32
N ARG A 498 14.06 15.81 8.54
CA ARG A 498 13.36 16.38 9.70
C ARG A 498 14.27 16.40 10.91
N THR A 499 14.56 17.60 11.43
CA THR A 499 15.30 17.80 12.67
C THR A 499 14.35 18.23 13.79
N ARG A 500 14.02 17.29 14.69
CA ARG A 500 13.30 17.57 15.94
C ARG A 500 14.30 17.85 17.06
N PHE A 501 14.03 18.84 17.92
CA PHE A 501 14.87 19.17 19.07
C PHE A 501 14.04 19.81 20.20
N ALA A 502 14.66 20.10 21.36
CA ALA A 502 13.96 20.77 22.46
C ALA A 502 13.47 22.18 22.05
N THR A 503 12.31 22.62 22.53
CA THR A 503 11.79 23.96 22.20
C THR A 503 12.74 25.06 22.64
N VAL A 504 13.20 25.83 21.66
CA VAL A 504 14.04 27.01 21.86
C VAL A 504 13.32 28.26 21.37
N SER A 505 13.51 29.38 22.06
CA SER A 505 13.10 30.69 21.56
C SER A 505 14.21 31.26 20.68
N ALA A 506 13.99 31.33 19.37
CA ALA A 506 14.97 31.79 18.40
C ALA A 506 14.36 32.83 17.44
N ARG A 507 15.17 33.80 17.02
CA ARG A 507 14.84 34.73 15.92
C ARG A 507 15.43 34.26 14.59
N TYR A 508 16.62 33.67 14.63
CA TYR A 508 17.32 33.16 13.47
C TYR A 508 17.39 31.64 13.53
N VAL A 509 16.98 30.98 12.46
CA VAL A 509 17.18 29.54 12.26
C VAL A 509 18.07 29.36 11.03
N ARG A 510 19.15 28.60 11.16
CA ARG A 510 20.15 28.40 10.11
C ARG A 510 20.40 26.91 9.89
N VAL A 511 20.39 26.49 8.64
CA VAL A 511 20.78 25.16 8.18
C VAL A 511 22.16 25.27 7.56
N ALA A 512 23.18 24.73 8.22
CA ALA A 512 24.56 24.71 7.73
C ALA A 512 24.85 23.35 7.10
N MET A 513 25.21 23.32 5.82
CA MET A 513 25.27 22.11 4.99
C MET A 513 26.70 21.78 4.60
N THR A 514 27.06 20.51 4.67
CA THR A 514 28.38 20.00 4.31
C THR A 514 28.27 18.65 3.58
N GLY A 515 29.42 18.12 3.13
CA GLY A 515 29.51 16.76 2.60
C GLY A 515 29.16 16.57 1.12
N ALA A 516 28.79 17.64 0.39
CA ALA A 516 28.62 17.63 -1.06
C ALA A 516 29.19 18.92 -1.71
N ASP A 517 29.40 18.86 -3.03
CA ASP A 517 29.91 19.98 -3.84
C ASP A 517 28.83 21.02 -4.19
N SER A 518 27.56 20.60 -4.20
CA SER A 518 26.39 21.44 -4.43
C SER A 518 25.24 20.99 -3.53
N PHE A 519 24.30 21.91 -3.30
CA PHE A 519 23.07 21.64 -2.56
C PHE A 519 21.90 22.33 -3.25
N THR A 520 20.75 21.67 -3.27
CA THR A 520 19.48 22.23 -3.71
C THR A 520 18.45 22.05 -2.59
N VAL A 521 17.86 23.16 -2.16
CA VAL A 521 16.78 23.17 -1.17
C VAL A 521 15.57 23.84 -1.80
N ARG A 522 14.48 23.09 -1.93
CA ARG A 522 13.19 23.60 -2.41
C ARG A 522 12.55 24.44 -1.32
N GLU A 523 12.34 23.84 -0.16
CA GLU A 523 11.63 24.47 0.96
C GLU A 523 12.31 24.20 2.31
N LEU A 524 12.24 25.20 3.19
CA LEU A 524 12.69 25.17 4.57
C LEU A 524 11.51 25.53 5.47
N GLN A 525 11.01 24.54 6.20
CA GLN A 525 9.81 24.69 7.01
C GLN A 525 10.15 24.72 8.51
N LEU A 526 9.51 25.62 9.25
CA LEU A 526 9.73 25.82 10.67
C LEU A 526 8.42 25.65 11.45
N ARG A 527 8.43 24.80 12.48
CA ARG A 527 7.26 24.57 13.33
C ARG A 527 7.57 24.64 14.82
N ALA A 528 6.51 24.88 15.58
CA ALA A 528 6.44 24.81 17.03
C ALA A 528 5.54 23.64 17.43
N ALA A 529 5.93 22.43 17.02
CA ALA A 529 5.10 21.25 17.24
C ALA A 529 4.91 21.00 18.76
N PRO A 530 3.75 20.50 19.19
CA PRO A 530 3.45 20.26 20.60
C PRO A 530 4.51 19.40 21.31
N VAL A 531 4.70 19.65 22.59
CA VAL A 531 5.56 18.84 23.46
C VAL A 531 4.69 18.31 24.59
N VAL A 532 4.46 17.00 24.60
CA VAL A 532 3.62 16.32 25.59
C VAL A 532 4.49 15.38 26.41
N ALA A 533 4.40 15.49 27.73
CA ALA A 533 5.06 14.57 28.66
C ALA A 533 4.08 13.46 29.08
N PRO A 534 4.36 12.18 28.77
CA PRO A 534 3.50 11.07 29.20
C PRO A 534 3.47 10.94 30.72
N GLN A 535 2.40 10.34 31.26
CA GLN A 535 2.26 10.04 32.70
C GLN A 535 2.07 8.53 32.91
N PRO A 536 3.14 7.73 32.79
CA PRO A 536 3.02 6.28 32.77
C PRO A 536 2.50 5.74 34.09
N LYS A 537 1.44 4.92 34.02
CA LYS A 537 0.86 4.22 35.17
C LYS A 537 0.58 2.77 34.83
N LEU A 538 0.78 1.90 35.83
CA LEU A 538 0.32 0.51 35.74
C LEU A 538 -1.19 0.50 36.01
N VAL A 539 -1.99 0.16 35.01
CA VAL A 539 -3.45 0.20 35.16
C VAL A 539 -3.96 -1.03 35.90
N GLN A 540 -5.03 -0.83 36.68
CA GLN A 540 -5.76 -1.94 37.28
C GLN A 540 -6.74 -2.48 36.24
N ILE A 541 -6.48 -3.69 35.80
CA ILE A 541 -7.32 -4.41 34.83
C ILE A 541 -8.34 -5.26 35.57
N SER A 542 -9.56 -5.35 35.03
CA SER A 542 -10.57 -6.25 35.59
C SER A 542 -10.28 -7.72 35.29
N ASN A 543 -9.50 -8.00 34.23
CA ASN A 543 -9.18 -9.36 33.79
C ASN A 543 -7.70 -9.53 33.45
N PRO A 544 -7.10 -10.70 33.72
CA PRO A 544 -5.68 -10.91 33.45
C PRO A 544 -5.35 -10.83 31.94
N THR A 545 -4.49 -9.90 31.54
CA THR A 545 -3.89 -9.83 30.20
C THR A 545 -2.58 -10.61 30.13
N GLU A 546 -2.03 -10.84 28.92
CA GLU A 546 -0.73 -11.52 28.71
C GLU A 546 0.45 -10.77 29.37
N ASP A 547 0.24 -9.50 29.71
CA ASP A 547 1.21 -8.58 30.28
C ASP A 547 0.64 -7.74 31.43
N GLY A 548 1.51 -7.00 32.14
CA GLY A 548 1.05 -5.84 32.92
C GLY A 548 0.79 -4.67 31.98
N VAL A 549 -0.33 -3.95 32.11
CA VAL A 549 -0.66 -2.85 31.19
C VAL A 549 -0.11 -1.53 31.71
N VAL A 550 0.84 -0.93 31.00
CA VAL A 550 1.36 0.41 31.29
C VAL A 550 0.69 1.38 30.33
N ALA A 551 0.02 2.40 30.87
CA ALA A 551 -0.68 3.42 30.11
C ALA A 551 0.01 4.77 30.31
N ASP A 552 0.32 5.45 29.21
CA ASP A 552 0.90 6.80 29.21
C ASP A 552 -0.18 7.88 29.28
N PHE A 553 -1.35 7.58 28.73
CA PHE A 553 -2.52 8.46 28.64
C PHE A 553 -3.78 7.71 29.07
N ASP A 554 -4.78 8.46 29.54
CA ASP A 554 -6.09 7.93 29.90
C ASP A 554 -7.17 8.75 29.20
N ALA A 555 -7.93 8.13 28.28
CA ALA A 555 -8.92 8.83 27.48
C ALA A 555 -10.00 9.52 28.33
N THR A 556 -10.28 9.03 29.54
CA THR A 556 -11.26 9.68 30.45
C THR A 556 -10.74 11.01 31.00
N ALA A 557 -9.42 11.19 31.11
CA ALA A 557 -8.82 12.48 31.46
C ALA A 557 -8.99 13.54 30.36
N TYR A 558 -9.25 13.11 29.12
CA TYR A 558 -9.57 13.96 27.97
C TYR A 558 -11.09 14.13 27.78
N GLY A 559 -11.91 13.57 28.67
CA GLY A 559 -13.36 13.72 28.68
C GLY A 559 -14.16 12.59 28.06
N ALA A 560 -13.53 11.45 27.72
CA ALA A 560 -14.26 10.28 27.22
C ALA A 560 -15.26 9.79 28.29
N ASP A 561 -16.51 9.55 27.89
CA ASP A 561 -17.60 9.21 28.80
C ASP A 561 -17.79 7.68 28.86
N PRO A 562 -17.35 7.01 29.95
CA PRO A 562 -17.46 5.56 30.10
C PRO A 562 -18.90 5.06 30.31
N THR A 563 -19.89 5.96 30.36
CA THR A 563 -21.30 5.58 30.48
C THR A 563 -21.98 5.38 29.12
N GLY A 564 -21.38 5.87 28.04
CA GLY A 564 -21.90 5.79 26.67
C GLY A 564 -23.03 6.78 26.38
N LYS A 565 -23.28 7.74 27.30
CA LYS A 565 -24.34 8.74 27.13
C LYS A 565 -23.90 9.90 26.25
N ARG A 566 -22.65 10.34 26.38
CA ARG A 566 -22.03 11.36 25.53
C ARG A 566 -21.10 10.73 24.51
N ASP A 567 -21.06 11.35 23.34
CA ASP A 567 -20.08 11.02 22.31
C ASP A 567 -18.65 11.23 22.86
N SER A 568 -17.83 10.19 22.75
CA SER A 568 -16.45 10.13 23.20
C SER A 568 -15.44 10.28 22.07
N THR A 569 -15.88 10.42 20.82
CA THR A 569 -15.03 10.45 19.63
C THR A 569 -13.91 11.46 19.75
N LYS A 570 -14.26 12.74 19.99
CA LYS A 570 -13.27 13.82 20.13
C LYS A 570 -12.31 13.58 21.31
N ALA A 571 -12.81 13.12 22.45
CA ALA A 571 -11.98 12.92 23.63
C ALA A 571 -10.96 11.79 23.44
N ILE A 572 -11.37 10.68 22.82
CA ILE A 572 -10.48 9.57 22.48
C ILE A 572 -9.43 10.04 21.47
N GLN A 573 -9.84 10.75 20.41
CA GLN A 573 -8.92 11.26 19.41
C GLN A 573 -7.89 12.23 20.01
N GLN A 574 -8.30 13.12 20.92
CA GLN A 574 -7.37 14.03 21.60
C GLN A 574 -6.34 13.30 22.48
N ALA A 575 -6.71 12.18 23.09
CA ALA A 575 -5.76 11.35 23.84
C ALA A 575 -4.73 10.66 22.92
N ILE A 576 -5.16 10.21 21.72
CA ILE A 576 -4.26 9.63 20.72
C ILE A 576 -3.33 10.69 20.14
N TYR A 577 -3.85 11.86 19.85
CA TYR A 577 -3.12 13.04 19.46
C TYR A 577 -2.01 13.43 20.46
N ALA A 578 -2.31 13.36 21.77
CA ALA A 578 -1.31 13.56 22.81
C ALA A 578 -0.25 12.43 22.85
N CYS A 579 -0.65 11.19 22.56
CA CYS A 579 0.26 10.06 22.40
C CYS A 579 1.23 10.27 21.22
N GLN A 580 0.73 10.71 20.07
CA GLN A 580 1.53 11.01 18.89
C GLN A 580 2.56 12.12 19.20
N ASP A 581 2.12 13.19 19.85
CA ASP A 581 2.97 14.33 20.24
C ASP A 581 4.06 13.96 21.27
N ALA A 582 3.80 12.94 22.10
CA ALA A 582 4.79 12.37 23.01
C ALA A 582 5.77 11.40 22.32
N GLY A 583 5.57 11.13 21.02
CA GLY A 583 6.40 10.21 20.23
C GLY A 583 5.95 8.75 20.28
N GLY A 584 4.73 8.47 20.74
CA GLY A 584 4.18 7.12 20.88
C GLY A 584 3.86 6.74 22.33
N GLY A 585 3.25 5.57 22.52
CA GLY A 585 2.82 5.11 23.84
C GLY A 585 1.47 4.39 23.83
N THR A 586 0.91 4.16 25.01
CA THR A 586 -0.39 3.52 25.19
C THR A 586 -1.44 4.50 25.73
N VAL A 587 -2.55 4.64 24.99
CA VAL A 587 -3.77 5.33 25.41
C VAL A 587 -4.73 4.32 26.04
N TRP A 588 -5.00 4.48 27.33
CA TRP A 588 -5.91 3.61 28.05
C TRP A 588 -7.37 4.06 27.92
N LEU A 589 -8.24 3.10 27.60
CA LEU A 589 -9.69 3.23 27.58
C LEU A 589 -10.28 2.27 28.63
N PRO A 590 -10.53 2.72 29.87
CA PRO A 590 -10.95 1.84 30.96
C PRO A 590 -12.26 1.09 30.67
N ALA A 591 -12.57 0.07 31.48
CA ALA A 591 -13.84 -0.64 31.36
C ALA A 591 -15.02 0.34 31.44
N GLY A 592 -15.96 0.21 30.50
CA GLY A 592 -17.02 1.19 30.28
C GLY A 592 -17.66 1.01 28.91
N ARG A 593 -18.68 1.82 28.63
CA ARG A 593 -19.33 1.92 27.32
C ARG A 593 -19.00 3.29 26.75
N TYR A 594 -18.51 3.36 25.52
CA TYR A 594 -18.11 4.61 24.89
C TYR A 594 -18.85 4.75 23.57
N LYS A 595 -19.70 5.78 23.45
CA LYS A 595 -20.34 6.12 22.19
C LYS A 595 -19.31 6.78 21.27
N VAL A 596 -19.18 6.29 20.05
CA VAL A 596 -18.32 6.83 19.00
C VAL A 596 -19.17 7.02 17.75
N THR A 597 -19.08 8.20 17.14
CA THR A 597 -19.94 8.63 16.01
C THR A 597 -19.15 8.94 14.75
N ASP A 598 -17.82 8.92 14.80
CA ASP A 598 -16.93 9.05 13.64
C ASP A 598 -15.67 8.19 13.85
N THR A 599 -14.82 8.10 12.83
CA THR A 599 -13.57 7.33 12.80
C THR A 599 -12.63 7.73 13.94
N ILE A 600 -12.06 6.73 14.63
CA ILE A 600 -10.93 6.91 15.54
C ILE A 600 -9.63 6.55 14.80
N GLU A 601 -8.74 7.53 14.70
CA GLU A 601 -7.47 7.43 13.98
C GLU A 601 -6.33 7.16 14.96
N VAL A 602 -5.77 5.95 14.88
CA VAL A 602 -4.69 5.49 15.76
C VAL A 602 -3.35 5.61 15.03
N HIS A 603 -2.70 6.76 15.22
CA HIS A 603 -1.43 7.10 14.58
C HIS A 603 -0.30 6.15 14.92
N GLY A 604 0.73 6.14 14.05
CA GLY A 604 1.88 5.29 14.20
C GLY A 604 2.46 5.31 15.63
N PHE A 605 2.82 4.13 16.15
CA PHE A 605 3.39 3.93 17.50
C PHE A 605 2.48 4.26 18.68
N CYS A 606 1.23 4.65 18.43
CA CYS A 606 0.21 4.74 19.48
C CYS A 606 -0.60 3.45 19.55
N THR A 607 -0.87 3.02 20.78
CA THR A 607 -1.78 1.90 21.02
C THR A 607 -3.00 2.38 21.78
N LEU A 608 -4.19 2.28 21.17
CA LEU A 608 -5.44 2.41 21.91
C LEU A 608 -5.75 1.07 22.57
N ARG A 609 -5.84 1.05 23.89
CA ARG A 609 -5.96 -0.18 24.67
C ARG A 609 -7.13 -0.14 25.65
N GLY A 610 -8.07 -1.05 25.47
CA GLY A 610 -9.19 -1.32 26.38
C GLY A 610 -8.88 -2.36 27.45
N ASP A 611 -9.79 -2.45 28.42
CA ASP A 611 -9.84 -3.54 29.41
C ASP A 611 -10.61 -4.72 28.80
N HIS A 612 -9.89 -5.76 28.37
CA HIS A 612 -10.48 -6.91 27.72
C HIS A 612 -11.38 -7.71 28.69
N GLY A 613 -12.63 -7.98 28.30
CA GLY A 613 -13.60 -8.72 29.10
C GLY A 613 -13.72 -10.21 28.75
N PRO A 614 -13.63 -11.15 29.71
CA PRO A 614 -13.73 -12.60 29.46
C PRO A 614 -15.15 -13.05 29.15
N LYS A 615 -16.15 -12.22 29.46
CA LYS A 615 -17.54 -12.40 29.07
C LYS A 615 -17.87 -11.43 27.94
N LEU A 616 -18.65 -11.89 26.98
CA LEU A 616 -19.12 -11.05 25.86
C LEU A 616 -19.74 -9.76 26.38
N GLY A 617 -19.22 -8.62 25.92
CA GLY A 617 -19.70 -7.29 26.30
C GLY A 617 -19.34 -6.82 27.72
N SER A 618 -18.43 -7.50 28.41
CA SER A 618 -17.76 -6.98 29.62
C SER A 618 -16.46 -6.24 29.26
N GLY A 619 -15.91 -5.45 30.18
CA GLY A 619 -14.71 -4.66 29.91
C GLY A 619 -15.02 -3.38 29.14
N THR A 620 -14.15 -3.02 28.19
CA THR A 620 -14.30 -1.84 27.33
C THR A 620 -15.17 -2.15 26.12
N VAL A 621 -16.30 -1.46 26.00
CA VAL A 621 -17.25 -1.57 24.90
C VAL A 621 -17.32 -0.25 24.13
N VAL A 622 -17.06 -0.29 22.83
CA VAL A 622 -17.23 0.83 21.91
C VAL A 622 -18.54 0.66 21.16
N ILE A 623 -19.48 1.58 21.39
CA ILE A 623 -20.78 1.66 20.72
C ILE A 623 -20.58 2.51 19.47
N ALA A 624 -20.54 1.85 18.32
CA ALA A 624 -20.34 2.46 17.00
C ALA A 624 -21.66 2.99 16.44
N ASP A 625 -21.98 4.25 16.73
CA ASP A 625 -23.14 4.96 16.20
C ASP A 625 -22.74 5.77 14.96
N LEU A 626 -22.26 5.03 13.95
CA LEU A 626 -21.71 5.56 12.71
C LEU A 626 -22.80 5.72 11.64
N ALA A 627 -22.53 6.58 10.66
CA ALA A 627 -23.32 6.62 9.42
C ALA A 627 -23.21 5.28 8.67
N SER A 628 -24.35 4.76 8.19
CA SER A 628 -24.41 3.53 7.41
C SER A 628 -23.97 3.75 5.97
N GLY A 629 -23.49 2.70 5.32
CA GLY A 629 -23.04 2.68 3.93
C GLY A 629 -21.74 1.91 3.78
N ASP A 630 -21.52 1.34 2.59
CA ASP A 630 -20.27 0.67 2.25
C ASP A 630 -19.09 1.65 2.27
N ASP A 631 -19.32 2.88 1.83
CA ASP A 631 -18.36 4.00 1.88
C ASP A 631 -18.55 4.91 3.10
N GLY A 632 -19.17 4.37 4.17
CA GLY A 632 -19.27 5.04 5.47
C GLY A 632 -17.92 5.07 6.20
N PRO A 633 -17.83 5.76 7.36
CA PRO A 633 -16.60 5.78 8.15
C PRO A 633 -16.28 4.39 8.70
N SER A 634 -14.99 4.03 8.66
CA SER A 634 -14.46 2.90 9.45
C SER A 634 -14.45 3.28 10.92
N LEU A 635 -14.67 2.33 11.84
CA LEU A 635 -14.65 2.68 13.27
C LEU A 635 -13.23 3.01 13.76
N PHE A 636 -12.24 2.21 13.35
CA PHE A 636 -10.83 2.45 13.65
C PHE A 636 -9.99 2.41 12.37
N ARG A 637 -9.15 3.42 12.16
CA ARG A 637 -8.05 3.39 11.18
C ARG A 637 -6.71 3.33 11.91
N ILE A 638 -5.87 2.36 11.55
CA ILE A 638 -4.71 1.95 12.36
C ILE A 638 -3.41 2.08 11.57
N GLY A 639 -2.53 2.97 12.03
CA GLY A 639 -1.20 3.14 11.47
C GLY A 639 -0.23 2.01 11.76
N GLY A 640 0.96 2.12 11.18
CA GLY A 640 2.06 1.19 11.38
C GLY A 640 2.69 1.33 12.77
N SER A 641 3.05 0.19 13.33
CA SER A 641 3.52 0.02 14.71
C SER A 641 2.51 0.55 15.74
N ALA A 642 1.29 0.83 15.30
CA ALA A 642 0.15 1.22 16.12
C ALA A 642 -0.73 0.00 16.38
N GLY A 643 -1.67 0.13 17.31
CA GLY A 643 -2.65 -0.93 17.47
C GLY A 643 -3.91 -0.57 18.25
N VAL A 644 -4.94 -1.36 18.01
CA VAL A 644 -6.18 -1.36 18.81
C VAL A 644 -6.29 -2.69 19.53
N LEU A 645 -6.31 -2.62 20.86
CA LEU A 645 -6.27 -3.80 21.72
C LEU A 645 -7.40 -3.80 22.75
N GLY A 646 -7.94 -4.99 23.05
CA GLY A 646 -8.76 -5.18 24.26
C GLY A 646 -10.14 -4.52 24.23
N VAL A 647 -10.72 -4.29 23.05
CA VAL A 647 -12.04 -3.65 22.90
C VAL A 647 -13.10 -4.63 22.38
N THR A 648 -14.33 -4.47 22.89
CA THR A 648 -15.53 -5.04 22.28
C THR A 648 -16.23 -3.97 21.45
N THR A 649 -16.64 -4.25 20.22
CA THR A 649 -17.40 -3.30 19.38
C THR A 649 -18.85 -3.74 19.21
N TYR A 650 -19.76 -2.76 19.15
CA TYR A 650 -21.20 -2.98 19.01
C TYR A 650 -21.86 -1.87 18.18
N TYR A 651 -22.57 -2.25 17.13
CA TYR A 651 -23.36 -1.36 16.28
C TYR A 651 -24.83 -1.40 16.73
N PRO A 652 -25.36 -0.34 17.37
CA PRO A 652 -26.70 -0.36 17.97
C PRO A 652 -27.83 -0.42 16.94
N ASN A 653 -27.58 0.07 15.71
CA ASN A 653 -28.58 0.15 14.65
C ASN A 653 -28.53 -1.07 13.69
N GLN A 654 -27.67 -2.06 13.95
CA GLN A 654 -27.55 -3.25 13.11
C GLN A 654 -28.78 -4.16 13.22
N ASN A 655 -29.15 -4.79 12.11
CA ASN A 655 -30.31 -5.68 12.01
C ASN A 655 -29.91 -7.03 11.39
N ALA A 656 -30.29 -8.14 12.01
CA ALA A 656 -29.90 -9.47 11.52
C ALA A 656 -30.73 -9.97 10.33
N ALA A 657 -31.98 -9.50 10.20
CA ALA A 657 -32.89 -9.93 9.13
C ALA A 657 -32.70 -9.10 7.84
N ASP A 658 -32.27 -7.85 8.00
CA ASP A 658 -31.93 -6.93 6.92
C ASP A 658 -30.67 -6.15 7.32
N PRO A 659 -29.47 -6.75 7.17
CA PRO A 659 -28.22 -6.16 7.61
C PRO A 659 -27.96 -4.77 7.04
N VAL A 660 -27.71 -3.84 7.95
CA VAL A 660 -27.32 -2.47 7.66
C VAL A 660 -25.87 -2.47 7.20
N PRO A 661 -25.57 -1.98 5.98
CA PRO A 661 -24.21 -1.87 5.50
C PRO A 661 -23.40 -0.90 6.35
N TYR A 662 -22.22 -1.34 6.76
CA TYR A 662 -21.20 -0.50 7.39
C TYR A 662 -19.85 -0.85 6.77
N ASN A 663 -18.95 0.13 6.76
CA ASN A 663 -17.55 -0.10 6.43
C ASN A 663 -16.86 -0.96 7.52
N TYR A 664 -15.57 -1.23 7.35
CA TYR A 664 -14.80 -2.08 8.26
C TYR A 664 -14.78 -1.52 9.68
N THR A 665 -14.93 -2.41 10.65
CA THR A 665 -14.78 -2.04 12.07
C THR A 665 -13.33 -1.70 12.38
N PHE A 666 -12.38 -2.46 11.84
CA PHE A 666 -10.95 -2.16 11.92
C PHE A 666 -10.38 -2.09 10.52
N GLU A 667 -9.81 -0.95 10.18
CA GLU A 667 -9.16 -0.71 8.91
C GLU A 667 -7.66 -0.50 9.14
N ILE A 668 -6.86 -1.28 8.43
CA ILE A 668 -5.42 -1.08 8.27
C ILE A 668 -5.21 -0.57 6.84
N PRO A 669 -5.01 0.74 6.66
CA PRO A 669 -5.01 1.34 5.32
C PRO A 669 -3.69 1.13 4.55
N GLY A 670 -2.62 0.65 5.19
CA GLY A 670 -1.28 0.63 4.58
C GLY A 670 -0.81 2.04 4.23
N GLY A 671 -0.10 2.20 3.11
CA GLY A 671 0.28 3.51 2.55
C GLY A 671 -0.89 4.39 2.08
N ALA A 672 -2.16 3.99 2.26
CA ALA A 672 -3.31 4.77 1.81
C ALA A 672 -3.70 5.94 2.73
N TRP A 673 -2.97 6.15 3.83
CA TRP A 673 -3.41 6.98 4.94
C TRP A 673 -2.42 8.08 5.30
N ILE A 674 -2.92 9.31 5.47
CA ILE A 674 -2.25 10.52 5.97
C ILE A 674 -0.76 10.58 5.56
N GLY A 675 -0.48 11.06 4.34
CA GLY A 675 0.90 11.36 3.92
C GLY A 675 1.88 10.19 4.01
N ASN A 676 1.40 8.95 3.83
CA ASN A 676 2.18 7.73 4.01
C ASN A 676 2.81 7.63 5.41
N GLU A 677 2.05 7.91 6.47
CA GLU A 677 2.44 7.54 7.83
C GLU A 677 2.85 6.06 7.86
N ASN A 678 3.87 5.71 8.67
CA ASN A 678 4.43 4.36 8.80
C ASN A 678 3.38 3.28 8.56
N TYR A 679 3.60 2.36 7.62
CA TYR A 679 2.61 1.33 7.20
C TYR A 679 3.01 -0.10 7.63
N MET A 680 3.93 -0.20 8.57
CA MET A 680 4.58 -1.43 9.00
C MET A 680 4.02 -1.92 10.33
N MET A 681 3.74 -3.22 10.49
CA MET A 681 3.44 -3.86 11.78
C MET A 681 2.17 -3.37 12.50
N SER A 682 1.18 -2.85 11.78
CA SER A 682 -0.13 -2.51 12.33
C SER A 682 -0.75 -3.71 13.07
N THR A 683 -1.38 -3.46 14.23
CA THR A 683 -1.87 -4.53 15.11
C THR A 683 -3.33 -4.37 15.49
N VAL A 684 -4.13 -5.40 15.23
CA VAL A 684 -5.46 -5.59 15.84
C VAL A 684 -5.38 -6.81 16.74
N ALA A 685 -5.58 -6.64 18.05
CA ALA A 685 -5.49 -7.78 18.95
C ALA A 685 -6.44 -7.79 20.16
N ASP A 686 -6.80 -8.99 20.60
CA ASP A 686 -7.61 -9.19 21.81
C ASP A 686 -8.97 -8.45 21.72
N VAL A 687 -9.60 -8.46 20.54
CA VAL A 687 -10.86 -7.75 20.25
C VAL A 687 -12.05 -8.70 20.03
N THR A 688 -13.24 -8.20 20.33
CA THR A 688 -14.51 -8.89 20.06
C THR A 688 -15.46 -8.01 19.26
N MET A 689 -15.87 -8.45 18.08
CA MET A 689 -16.88 -7.79 17.25
C MET A 689 -18.24 -8.44 17.49
N LEU A 690 -19.17 -7.74 18.14
CA LEU A 690 -20.47 -8.36 18.44
C LEU A 690 -21.34 -8.51 17.21
N ASN A 691 -21.37 -7.53 16.29
CA ASN A 691 -22.32 -7.49 15.18
C ASN A 691 -21.87 -6.61 14.01
N SER A 692 -20.60 -6.70 13.64
CA SER A 692 -20.06 -5.93 12.51
C SER A 692 -20.71 -6.36 11.19
N TYR A 693 -20.86 -5.43 10.24
CA TYR A 693 -21.20 -5.81 8.86
C TYR A 693 -19.96 -6.36 8.15
N ARG A 694 -18.88 -5.55 8.13
CA ARG A 694 -17.52 -5.95 7.78
C ARG A 694 -16.60 -5.85 9.00
N GLY A 695 -15.83 -6.89 9.28
CA GLY A 695 -14.97 -6.96 10.46
C GLY A 695 -13.66 -6.19 10.27
N ILE A 696 -12.69 -6.79 9.57
CA ILE A 696 -11.34 -6.22 9.39
C ILE A 696 -11.04 -6.01 7.89
N GLY A 697 -10.58 -4.82 7.53
CA GLY A 697 -10.10 -4.49 6.17
C GLY A 697 -8.62 -4.14 6.21
N VAL A 698 -7.82 -4.76 5.34
CA VAL A 698 -6.39 -4.47 5.21
C VAL A 698 -6.08 -4.10 3.75
N SER A 699 -5.66 -2.85 3.52
CA SER A 699 -5.45 -2.25 2.19
C SER A 699 -6.65 -2.41 1.26
N THR A 700 -7.87 -2.22 1.77
CA THR A 700 -9.12 -2.47 1.03
C THR A 700 -9.78 -1.22 0.47
N MET A 701 -9.38 -0.05 0.95
CA MET A 701 -10.05 1.23 0.68
C MET A 701 -9.14 2.11 -0.18
N PRO A 702 -9.68 2.92 -1.09
CA PRO A 702 -8.91 3.98 -1.73
C PRO A 702 -8.18 4.86 -0.71
N ASN A 703 -7.07 5.47 -1.10
CA ASN A 703 -6.36 6.38 -0.23
C ASN A 703 -7.16 7.66 -0.01
N ASP A 704 -6.67 8.51 0.89
CA ASP A 704 -7.31 9.79 1.20
C ASP A 704 -7.38 10.75 -0.02
N HIS A 705 -6.71 10.42 -1.14
CA HIS A 705 -6.76 11.12 -2.43
C HIS A 705 -7.66 10.44 -3.48
N GLY A 706 -8.30 9.32 -3.14
CA GLY A 706 -9.17 8.55 -4.04
C GLY A 706 -8.44 7.60 -5.00
N ASN A 707 -7.12 7.44 -4.88
CA ASN A 707 -6.37 6.48 -5.71
C ASN A 707 -6.79 5.05 -5.34
N ALA A 708 -6.85 4.18 -6.35
CA ALA A 708 -7.18 2.78 -6.14
C ALA A 708 -6.16 2.07 -5.23
N PRO A 709 -6.59 1.04 -4.47
CA PRO A 709 -5.71 0.21 -3.64
C PRO A 709 -4.47 -0.38 -4.32
N SER A 710 -4.52 -0.61 -5.64
CA SER A 710 -3.38 -1.07 -6.44
C SER A 710 -2.23 -0.06 -6.53
N SER A 711 -2.48 1.24 -6.29
CA SER A 711 -1.54 2.33 -6.53
C SER A 711 -0.78 2.73 -5.26
N GLY A 712 0.06 1.84 -4.74
CA GLY A 712 1.02 2.14 -3.67
C GLY A 712 0.51 1.99 -2.24
N GLN A 713 -0.66 1.39 -2.03
CA GLN A 713 -1.28 1.21 -0.70
C GLN A 713 -0.84 -0.08 0.00
N VAL A 714 0.47 -0.28 0.00
CA VAL A 714 1.12 -1.47 0.56
C VAL A 714 1.05 -1.40 2.08
N HIS A 715 0.81 -2.55 2.72
CA HIS A 715 1.11 -2.72 4.13
C HIS A 715 2.22 -3.77 4.30
N GLU A 716 2.90 -3.74 5.44
CA GLU A 716 3.97 -4.70 5.72
C GLU A 716 3.77 -5.31 7.11
N SER A 717 3.88 -6.64 7.24
CA SER A 717 3.99 -7.33 8.53
C SER A 717 2.80 -7.20 9.50
N THR A 718 1.57 -7.10 9.01
CA THR A 718 0.38 -6.93 9.85
C THR A 718 0.24 -8.02 10.91
N THR A 719 -0.23 -7.66 12.11
CA THR A 719 -0.55 -8.61 13.19
C THR A 719 -2.04 -8.58 13.51
N ILE A 720 -2.74 -9.67 13.18
CA ILE A 720 -4.13 -9.91 13.59
C ILE A 720 -4.16 -11.06 14.60
N ARG A 721 -4.51 -10.78 15.85
CA ARG A 721 -4.36 -11.78 16.93
C ARG A 721 -5.51 -11.81 17.93
N ASN A 722 -5.98 -13.00 18.29
CA ASN A 722 -7.03 -13.18 19.29
C ASN A 722 -8.27 -12.33 18.94
N VAL A 723 -8.73 -12.45 17.70
CA VAL A 723 -9.88 -11.73 17.16
C VAL A 723 -11.08 -12.67 17.17
N THR A 724 -12.20 -12.19 17.70
CA THR A 724 -13.44 -12.98 17.76
C THR A 724 -14.63 -12.15 17.32
N GLY A 725 -15.67 -12.73 16.73
CA GLY A 725 -16.91 -11.99 16.52
C GLY A 725 -17.91 -12.56 15.51
N THR A 726 -19.04 -11.86 15.41
CA THR A 726 -20.03 -12.04 14.33
C THR A 726 -19.85 -10.92 13.32
N ALA A 727 -19.57 -11.30 12.08
CA ALA A 727 -19.55 -10.40 10.93
C ALA A 727 -20.61 -10.84 9.91
N LEU A 728 -21.50 -9.95 9.47
CA LEU A 728 -22.69 -10.31 8.69
C LEU A 728 -22.41 -10.48 7.19
N PHE A 729 -21.42 -9.77 6.67
CA PHE A 729 -21.04 -9.81 5.26
C PHE A 729 -19.64 -10.36 5.08
N GLU A 730 -18.64 -9.76 5.74
CA GLU A 730 -17.24 -10.18 5.64
C GLU A 730 -16.56 -10.19 7.01
N GLY A 731 -15.99 -11.33 7.41
CA GLY A 731 -15.18 -11.40 8.63
C GLY A 731 -13.92 -10.56 8.51
N ALA A 732 -13.09 -10.86 7.51
CA ALA A 732 -11.99 -9.98 7.13
C ALA A 732 -11.72 -10.02 5.62
N ARG A 733 -11.21 -8.91 5.10
CA ARG A 733 -10.67 -8.79 3.75
C ARG A 733 -9.26 -8.20 3.82
N ALA A 734 -8.32 -8.76 3.07
CA ALA A 734 -6.95 -8.30 3.07
C ALA A 734 -6.32 -8.36 1.68
N TYR A 735 -5.59 -7.29 1.33
CA TYR A 735 -4.86 -7.08 0.09
C TYR A 735 -3.48 -6.45 0.32
N ASN A 736 -2.66 -6.44 -0.73
CA ASN A 736 -1.46 -5.63 -0.91
C ASN A 736 -0.42 -5.70 0.23
N GLY A 737 -0.11 -6.91 0.70
CA GLY A 737 0.94 -7.15 1.69
C GLY A 737 2.30 -7.41 1.05
N ALA A 738 3.30 -6.56 1.31
CA ALA A 738 4.67 -6.71 0.75
C ALA A 738 5.67 -7.42 1.67
N ASP A 739 5.28 -7.68 2.92
CA ASP A 739 6.06 -8.42 3.92
C ASP A 739 5.10 -9.31 4.72
N VAL A 740 5.61 -10.39 5.29
CA VAL A 740 4.79 -11.48 5.83
C VAL A 740 3.94 -11.06 7.03
N GLY A 741 2.61 -11.05 6.83
CA GLY A 741 1.62 -10.87 7.89
C GLY A 741 1.40 -12.13 8.73
N THR A 742 0.88 -11.94 9.95
CA THR A 742 0.59 -13.05 10.88
C THR A 742 -0.82 -12.94 11.45
N TRP A 743 -1.55 -14.05 11.36
CA TRP A 743 -2.92 -14.20 11.80
C TRP A 743 -3.00 -15.33 12.82
N GLU A 744 -3.29 -15.01 14.08
CA GLU A 744 -3.25 -15.97 15.20
C GLU A 744 -4.60 -15.96 15.95
N ASN A 745 -5.27 -17.10 16.06
CA ASN A 745 -6.54 -17.24 16.78
C ASN A 745 -7.62 -16.24 16.31
N VAL A 746 -7.99 -16.33 15.04
CA VAL A 746 -9.01 -15.47 14.42
C VAL A 746 -10.28 -16.29 14.23
N ALA A 747 -11.37 -15.88 14.88
CA ALA A 747 -12.61 -16.65 14.95
C ALA A 747 -13.87 -15.86 14.59
N PHE A 748 -14.55 -16.25 13.51
CA PHE A 748 -15.83 -15.68 13.10
C PHE A 748 -16.97 -16.69 13.21
N SER A 749 -18.03 -16.33 13.92
CA SER A 749 -19.24 -17.15 14.06
C SER A 749 -20.44 -16.30 14.46
N ASN A 750 -21.63 -16.70 14.01
CA ASN A 750 -22.90 -16.11 14.43
C ASN A 750 -23.22 -16.32 15.93
N SER A 751 -22.50 -17.23 16.60
CA SER A 751 -22.66 -17.49 18.04
C SER A 751 -22.33 -16.29 18.91
N TYR A 752 -21.41 -15.42 18.49
CA TYR A 752 -20.97 -14.27 19.29
C TYR A 752 -22.09 -13.24 19.49
N TRP A 753 -22.85 -12.86 18.43
CA TRP A 753 -24.00 -11.98 18.60
C TRP A 753 -25.19 -12.71 19.24
N SER A 754 -25.55 -13.88 18.72
CA SER A 754 -26.75 -14.60 19.19
C SER A 754 -26.68 -15.04 20.65
N SER A 755 -25.48 -15.17 21.21
CA SER A 755 -25.25 -15.49 22.63
C SER A 755 -24.82 -14.28 23.46
N ALA A 756 -24.79 -13.08 22.88
CA ALA A 756 -24.43 -11.86 23.60
C ALA A 756 -25.47 -11.56 24.71
N PRO A 757 -25.08 -10.81 25.77
CA PRO A 757 -26.02 -10.36 26.78
C PRO A 757 -27.21 -9.57 26.18
N ALA A 758 -28.37 -9.63 26.85
CA ALA A 758 -29.60 -8.97 26.38
C ALA A 758 -29.45 -7.47 26.07
N ALA A 759 -28.49 -6.78 26.72
CA ALA A 759 -28.16 -5.38 26.47
C ALA A 759 -27.58 -5.08 25.07
N PHE A 760 -27.28 -6.11 24.28
CA PHE A 760 -26.78 -6.02 22.91
C PHE A 760 -27.78 -6.56 21.89
N HIS A 761 -29.04 -6.76 22.31
CA HIS A 761 -30.16 -7.17 21.46
C HIS A 761 -29.83 -8.38 20.57
N PRO A 762 -29.42 -9.53 21.15
CA PRO A 762 -29.05 -10.71 20.38
C PRO A 762 -30.24 -11.22 19.54
N PRO A 763 -30.07 -11.45 18.23
CA PRO A 763 -31.11 -12.01 17.38
C PRO A 763 -31.22 -13.53 17.57
N ALA A 764 -32.28 -14.12 17.00
CA ALA A 764 -32.35 -15.57 16.86
C ALA A 764 -31.19 -16.06 15.98
N ARG A 765 -30.50 -17.11 16.43
CA ARG A 765 -29.36 -17.69 15.71
C ARG A 765 -29.69 -18.08 14.27
N THR A 766 -30.89 -18.63 14.05
CA THR A 766 -31.38 -19.03 12.72
C THR A 766 -31.50 -17.86 11.74
N THR A 767 -31.78 -16.64 12.22
CA THR A 767 -31.87 -15.45 11.37
C THR A 767 -30.49 -15.09 10.83
N LEU A 768 -29.47 -15.08 11.70
CA LEU A 768 -28.08 -14.83 11.30
C LEU A 768 -27.60 -15.88 10.32
N ASP A 769 -27.80 -17.17 10.65
CA ASP A 769 -27.38 -18.27 9.79
C ASP A 769 -28.05 -18.17 8.41
N THR A 770 -29.33 -17.82 8.33
CA THR A 770 -30.01 -17.65 7.03
C THR A 770 -29.30 -16.62 6.15
N TRP A 771 -28.96 -15.45 6.72
CA TRP A 771 -28.27 -14.40 5.97
C TRP A 771 -26.84 -14.78 5.61
N THR A 772 -26.01 -15.14 6.59
CA THR A 772 -24.57 -15.36 6.36
C THR A 772 -24.31 -16.58 5.49
N ARG A 773 -25.20 -17.58 5.49
CA ARG A 773 -25.14 -18.75 4.60
C ARG A 773 -25.50 -18.42 3.15
N ALA A 774 -26.18 -17.31 2.91
CA ALA A 774 -26.52 -16.83 1.57
C ALA A 774 -25.55 -15.77 1.05
N HIS A 775 -25.03 -14.90 1.92
CA HIS A 775 -24.30 -13.69 1.51
C HIS A 775 -22.90 -13.55 2.13
N GLY A 776 -22.64 -14.23 3.24
CA GLY A 776 -21.45 -13.97 4.05
C GLY A 776 -20.22 -14.75 3.61
N THR A 777 -19.05 -14.11 3.70
CA THR A 777 -17.73 -14.75 3.57
C THR A 777 -16.91 -14.56 4.83
N GLY A 778 -16.25 -15.62 5.30
CA GLY A 778 -15.39 -15.53 6.49
C GLY A 778 -14.15 -14.68 6.24
N LEU A 779 -13.27 -15.15 5.35
CA LEU A 779 -12.06 -14.42 4.93
C LEU A 779 -12.04 -14.24 3.43
N VAL A 780 -11.68 -13.03 2.97
CA VAL A 780 -11.38 -12.74 1.56
C VAL A 780 -9.91 -12.30 1.45
N LEU A 781 -9.10 -13.07 0.73
CA LEU A 781 -7.65 -12.89 0.70
C LEU A 781 -7.17 -12.77 -0.75
N GLY A 782 -6.51 -11.67 -1.09
CA GLY A 782 -5.77 -11.52 -2.34
C GLY A 782 -4.45 -10.82 -2.05
N ASP A 783 -3.43 -10.97 -2.91
CA ASP A 783 -2.22 -10.13 -2.81
C ASP A 783 -1.54 -10.10 -1.42
N LEU A 784 -1.47 -11.26 -0.75
CA LEU A 784 -0.71 -11.42 0.48
C LEU A 784 0.53 -12.26 0.17
N GLU A 785 1.70 -11.73 0.49
CA GLU A 785 2.98 -12.39 0.26
C GLU A 785 3.38 -13.22 1.47
N TRP A 786 3.00 -14.50 1.42
CA TRP A 786 3.43 -15.58 2.32
C TRP A 786 2.83 -15.50 3.73
N ASP A 787 1.72 -14.77 3.89
CA ASP A 787 1.01 -14.61 5.16
C ASP A 787 0.78 -15.95 5.88
N GLN A 788 0.98 -15.90 7.20
CA GLN A 788 1.02 -17.08 8.06
C GLN A 788 -0.19 -17.10 9.00
N PHE A 789 -1.02 -18.12 8.84
CA PHE A 789 -2.29 -18.27 9.53
C PHE A 789 -2.22 -19.43 10.53
N TYR A 790 -2.56 -19.16 11.78
CA TYR A 790 -2.64 -20.14 12.86
C TYR A 790 -4.01 -20.05 13.53
N ARG A 791 -4.73 -21.17 13.56
CA ARG A 791 -6.06 -21.28 14.19
C ARG A 791 -7.05 -20.24 13.69
N VAL A 792 -7.21 -20.20 12.36
CA VAL A 792 -8.34 -19.52 11.72
C VAL A 792 -9.57 -20.39 11.86
N ALA A 793 -10.56 -19.92 12.62
CA ALA A 793 -11.82 -20.58 12.83
C ALA A 793 -12.96 -19.79 12.18
N VAL A 794 -13.63 -20.37 11.20
CA VAL A 794 -14.73 -19.70 10.49
C VAL A 794 -15.92 -20.62 10.47
N SER A 795 -17.09 -20.12 10.85
CA SER A 795 -18.29 -20.93 10.77
C SER A 795 -19.55 -20.15 10.43
N ASP A 796 -20.51 -20.86 9.83
CA ASP A 796 -21.85 -20.35 9.52
C ASP A 796 -21.94 -19.46 8.27
N TYR A 797 -20.93 -19.49 7.39
CA TYR A 797 -20.82 -18.64 6.20
C TYR A 797 -21.12 -19.35 4.88
N ALA A 798 -21.51 -18.61 3.84
CA ALA A 798 -21.63 -19.13 2.49
C ALA A 798 -20.28 -19.67 2.00
N VAL A 799 -19.22 -18.87 2.16
CA VAL A 799 -17.83 -19.26 1.88
C VAL A 799 -17.00 -19.09 3.15
N GLY A 800 -16.20 -20.11 3.50
CA GLY A 800 -15.28 -20.03 4.64
C GLY A 800 -14.10 -19.11 4.35
N ILE A 801 -13.22 -19.55 3.46
CA ILE A 801 -12.08 -18.78 2.95
C ILE A 801 -12.23 -18.61 1.44
N HIS A 802 -12.16 -17.38 0.95
CA HIS A 802 -12.19 -17.03 -0.46
C HIS A 802 -10.88 -16.37 -0.87
N VAL A 803 -10.07 -17.09 -1.64
CA VAL A 803 -8.86 -16.55 -2.26
C VAL A 803 -9.22 -15.96 -3.61
N VAL A 804 -8.94 -14.68 -3.80
CA VAL A 804 -9.36 -13.86 -4.96
C VAL A 804 -8.13 -13.27 -5.66
N ALA A 805 -8.36 -12.74 -6.87
CA ALA A 805 -7.33 -11.98 -7.57
C ALA A 805 -6.84 -10.82 -6.70
N GLY A 806 -5.53 -10.70 -6.61
CA GLY A 806 -4.88 -9.61 -5.90
C GLY A 806 -4.73 -8.34 -6.74
N GLN A 807 -4.32 -7.25 -6.10
CA GLN A 807 -4.27 -5.90 -6.68
C GLN A 807 -2.89 -5.55 -7.26
N ARG A 808 -1.81 -6.06 -6.65
CA ARG A 808 -0.40 -5.94 -7.05
C ARG A 808 0.20 -7.30 -7.39
N ALA A 809 0.11 -8.26 -6.48
CA ALA A 809 0.55 -9.65 -6.64
C ALA A 809 -0.61 -10.62 -6.41
N GLN A 810 -0.36 -11.92 -6.52
CA GLN A 810 -1.35 -12.95 -6.23
C GLN A 810 -1.10 -13.59 -4.85
N PHE A 811 -2.16 -14.07 -4.21
CA PHE A 811 -2.08 -14.64 -2.88
C PHE A 811 -1.12 -15.84 -2.81
N THR A 812 -0.33 -15.89 -1.74
CA THR A 812 0.33 -17.10 -1.26
C THR A 812 0.35 -17.09 0.27
N GLY A 813 0.10 -18.25 0.90
CA GLY A 813 0.00 -18.31 2.36
C GLY A 813 -0.09 -19.72 2.91
N SER A 814 0.07 -19.82 4.24
CA SER A 814 0.11 -21.08 4.96
C SER A 814 -0.88 -21.11 6.13
N PHE A 815 -1.69 -22.18 6.20
CA PHE A 815 -2.67 -22.37 7.26
C PHE A 815 -2.29 -23.54 8.15
N LEU A 816 -2.14 -23.26 9.44
CA LEU A 816 -1.91 -24.23 10.50
C LEU A 816 -3.15 -24.31 11.40
N GLN A 817 -3.67 -25.52 11.52
CA GLN A 817 -4.87 -25.86 12.28
C GLN A 817 -6.08 -24.99 11.94
N PRO A 818 -6.45 -24.83 10.66
CA PRO A 818 -7.70 -24.16 10.29
C PRO A 818 -8.90 -24.96 10.82
N ASP A 819 -9.97 -24.27 11.21
CA ASP A 819 -11.22 -24.88 11.68
C ASP A 819 -12.42 -24.23 10.97
N ILE A 820 -12.70 -24.70 9.77
CA ILE A 820 -13.76 -24.17 8.90
C ILE A 820 -14.97 -25.09 9.01
N ARG A 821 -16.09 -24.59 9.54
CA ARG A 821 -17.26 -25.40 9.90
C ARG A 821 -18.55 -24.87 9.35
N ARG A 822 -19.47 -25.76 8.99
CA ARG A 822 -20.83 -25.38 8.56
C ARG A 822 -20.78 -24.26 7.52
N THR A 823 -19.96 -24.49 6.48
CA THR A 823 -19.71 -23.61 5.32
C THR A 823 -20.35 -24.19 4.06
N GLY A 824 -20.71 -23.33 3.09
CA GLY A 824 -21.33 -23.77 1.83
C GLY A 824 -20.24 -24.31 0.93
N THR A 825 -19.24 -23.45 0.69
CA THR A 825 -17.91 -23.84 0.24
C THR A 825 -16.91 -23.58 1.38
N GLY A 826 -16.13 -24.59 1.76
CA GLY A 826 -15.12 -24.44 2.80
C GLY A 826 -14.02 -23.48 2.38
N ILE A 827 -13.35 -23.81 1.27
CA ILE A 827 -12.33 -22.97 0.65
C ILE A 827 -12.64 -22.82 -0.83
N LYS A 828 -12.69 -21.58 -1.31
CA LYS A 828 -12.83 -21.22 -2.72
C LYS A 828 -11.59 -20.46 -3.15
N VAL A 829 -10.90 -20.93 -4.18
CA VAL A 829 -9.74 -20.25 -4.79
C VAL A 829 -10.11 -19.92 -6.22
N ASP A 830 -10.23 -18.62 -6.52
CA ASP A 830 -10.44 -18.15 -7.89
C ASP A 830 -9.10 -17.96 -8.61
N VAL A 831 -8.17 -17.22 -7.99
CA VAL A 831 -6.81 -16.98 -8.49
C VAL A 831 -5.85 -16.95 -7.30
N MET A 832 -4.65 -17.50 -7.46
CA MET A 832 -3.53 -17.37 -6.53
C MET A 832 -2.22 -17.52 -7.30
N ASP A 833 -1.07 -17.31 -6.66
CA ASP A 833 0.23 -17.48 -7.32
C ASP A 833 0.39 -18.95 -7.77
N ASP A 834 0.60 -19.17 -9.06
CA ASP A 834 0.60 -20.49 -9.66
C ASP A 834 1.89 -21.29 -9.42
N ARG A 835 2.95 -20.63 -8.94
CA ARG A 835 4.22 -21.25 -8.55
C ARG A 835 4.17 -21.73 -7.10
N TRP A 836 3.48 -20.97 -6.24
CA TRP A 836 3.46 -21.20 -4.79
C TRP A 836 2.22 -21.91 -4.27
N GLY A 837 1.04 -21.55 -4.76
CA GLY A 837 -0.23 -22.03 -4.21
C GLY A 837 -0.42 -21.71 -2.72
N MET A 838 -1.09 -22.62 -1.99
CA MET A 838 -1.34 -22.50 -0.54
C MET A 838 -1.23 -23.86 0.19
N THR A 839 -1.03 -23.82 1.51
CA THR A 839 -0.90 -25.03 2.35
C THR A 839 -1.89 -25.07 3.52
N LEU A 840 -2.36 -26.28 3.86
CA LEU A 840 -3.23 -26.59 5.00
C LEU A 840 -2.62 -27.71 5.85
N ALA A 841 -2.46 -27.51 7.16
CA ALA A 841 -1.92 -28.51 8.07
C ALA A 841 -2.77 -28.70 9.35
N GLY A 842 -3.11 -29.94 9.70
CA GLY A 842 -3.64 -30.31 11.03
C GLY A 842 -4.99 -29.70 11.43
N GLY A 843 -5.86 -29.39 10.46
CA GLY A 843 -7.14 -28.73 10.68
C GLY A 843 -8.38 -29.51 10.25
N HIS A 844 -9.47 -28.79 10.04
CA HIS A 844 -10.74 -29.31 9.54
C HIS A 844 -11.41 -28.31 8.59
N VAL A 845 -11.98 -28.80 7.49
CA VAL A 845 -12.68 -28.00 6.48
C VAL A 845 -14.00 -28.68 6.08
N ASP A 846 -15.11 -28.09 6.48
CA ASP A 846 -16.47 -28.42 6.01
C ASP A 846 -16.79 -27.72 4.68
N GLY A 847 -17.61 -28.34 3.83
CA GLY A 847 -18.10 -27.74 2.59
C GLY A 847 -17.13 -27.85 1.41
N GLY A 848 -16.09 -28.69 1.51
CA GLY A 848 -15.17 -28.98 0.42
C GLY A 848 -14.21 -27.86 0.04
N ILE A 849 -13.42 -28.11 -1.02
CA ILE A 849 -12.42 -27.18 -1.56
C ILE A 849 -12.62 -27.08 -3.08
N THR A 850 -12.81 -25.86 -3.57
CA THR A 850 -12.87 -25.56 -5.01
C THR A 850 -11.67 -24.72 -5.39
N ASN A 851 -10.74 -25.29 -6.17
CA ASN A 851 -9.58 -24.57 -6.69
C ASN A 851 -9.71 -24.36 -8.20
N ASN A 852 -10.05 -23.13 -8.62
CA ASN A 852 -10.17 -22.73 -10.02
C ASN A 852 -8.84 -22.19 -10.60
N SER A 853 -7.80 -22.06 -9.77
CA SER A 853 -6.52 -21.51 -10.18
C SER A 853 -5.58 -22.59 -10.74
N ARG A 854 -4.45 -22.14 -11.29
CA ARG A 854 -3.33 -23.01 -11.68
C ARG A 854 -2.39 -23.36 -10.54
N GLY A 855 -2.46 -22.67 -9.41
CA GLY A 855 -1.70 -23.01 -8.21
C GLY A 855 -2.28 -24.23 -7.51
N TYR A 856 -1.50 -24.88 -6.65
CA TYR A 856 -1.95 -26.04 -5.88
C TYR A 856 -2.45 -25.69 -4.48
N VAL A 857 -3.36 -26.52 -3.94
CA VAL A 857 -3.66 -26.57 -2.50
C VAL A 857 -3.01 -27.82 -1.92
N LYS A 858 -2.04 -27.66 -1.02
CA LYS A 858 -1.37 -28.78 -0.34
C LYS A 858 -2.00 -29.07 1.02
N ILE A 859 -2.26 -30.34 1.31
CA ILE A 859 -3.00 -30.77 2.49
C ILE A 859 -2.19 -31.86 3.23
N THR A 860 -1.87 -31.62 4.50
CA THR A 860 -1.28 -32.62 5.41
C THR A 860 -2.10 -32.70 6.70
N GLY A 861 -2.67 -33.84 7.02
CA GLY A 861 -3.37 -34.06 8.29
C GLY A 861 -4.60 -33.17 8.56
N THR A 862 -5.07 -32.42 7.56
CA THR A 862 -6.33 -31.65 7.63
C THR A 862 -7.47 -32.51 7.10
N GLU A 863 -8.53 -32.65 7.89
CA GLU A 863 -9.76 -33.33 7.46
C GLU A 863 -10.55 -32.41 6.52
N VAL A 864 -10.97 -32.94 5.36
CA VAL A 864 -11.80 -32.20 4.40
C VAL A 864 -13.09 -32.98 4.19
N VAL A 865 -14.22 -32.36 4.53
CA VAL A 865 -15.57 -32.90 4.36
C VAL A 865 -16.26 -32.15 3.23
N GLY A 866 -16.49 -32.84 2.12
CA GLY A 866 -17.15 -32.28 0.92
C GLY A 866 -16.38 -32.55 -0.37
N ALA A 867 -16.88 -32.00 -1.47
CA ALA A 867 -16.26 -32.17 -2.78
C ALA A 867 -14.93 -31.41 -2.87
N GLN A 868 -13.99 -31.96 -3.63
CA GLN A 868 -12.68 -31.37 -3.88
C GLN A 868 -12.45 -31.27 -5.39
N THR A 869 -12.19 -30.08 -5.91
CA THR A 869 -11.97 -29.84 -7.35
C THR A 869 -10.74 -28.96 -7.59
N GLY A 870 -10.07 -29.16 -8.73
CA GLY A 870 -8.84 -28.45 -9.09
C GLY A 870 -7.55 -29.19 -8.68
N ILE A 871 -6.44 -28.46 -8.63
CA ILE A 871 -5.13 -29.02 -8.26
C ILE A 871 -5.02 -29.08 -6.74
N ILE A 872 -5.17 -30.29 -6.19
CA ILE A 872 -5.08 -30.56 -4.75
C ILE A 872 -4.07 -31.67 -4.53
N HIS A 873 -3.12 -31.43 -3.62
CA HIS A 873 -2.06 -32.36 -3.27
C HIS A 873 -2.26 -32.87 -1.85
N HIS A 874 -2.58 -34.15 -1.74
CA HIS A 874 -2.58 -34.86 -0.46
C HIS A 874 -1.17 -35.35 -0.18
N MET A 875 -0.54 -34.72 0.80
CA MET A 875 0.81 -35.09 1.22
C MET A 875 0.73 -36.24 2.22
N SER A 876 1.78 -37.07 2.26
CA SER A 876 1.89 -38.16 3.23
C SER A 876 2.18 -37.65 4.64
N GLY A 877 1.78 -38.40 5.67
CA GLY A 877 2.06 -38.10 7.08
C GLY A 877 0.92 -37.42 7.85
N THR A 878 1.18 -37.15 9.14
CA THR A 878 0.28 -36.43 10.04
C THR A 878 0.90 -35.10 10.43
N ALA A 879 0.13 -34.02 10.40
CA ALA A 879 0.62 -32.72 10.85
C ALA A 879 0.76 -32.68 12.39
N PRO A 880 1.91 -32.27 12.93
CA PRO A 880 2.06 -32.01 14.36
C PRO A 880 1.14 -30.87 14.80
N THR A 881 0.74 -30.88 16.08
CA THR A 881 -0.13 -29.86 16.67
C THR A 881 0.69 -28.82 17.42
N TYR A 882 0.52 -27.54 17.09
CA TYR A 882 1.07 -26.45 17.88
C TYR A 882 0.07 -26.04 18.97
N THR A 883 0.54 -25.97 20.22
CA THR A 883 -0.25 -25.48 21.35
C THR A 883 0.38 -24.20 21.88
N GLN A 884 -0.34 -23.09 21.73
CA GLN A 884 0.07 -21.82 22.31
C GLN A 884 0.16 -21.91 23.84
N LYS A 885 1.19 -21.26 24.41
CA LYS A 885 1.42 -21.21 25.85
C LYS A 885 1.42 -19.74 26.33
N PRO A 886 1.00 -19.46 27.57
CA PRO A 886 1.03 -18.11 28.12
C PRO A 886 2.43 -17.47 28.09
N LEU A 887 2.48 -16.16 27.90
CA LEU A 887 3.72 -15.40 27.98
C LEU A 887 4.21 -15.23 29.43
N PRO A 888 5.53 -15.06 29.64
CA PRO A 888 6.08 -14.63 30.92
C PRO A 888 5.49 -13.30 31.37
N LYS A 889 5.15 -13.20 32.67
CA LYS A 889 4.62 -11.99 33.29
C LYS A 889 5.61 -11.43 34.32
N PRO A 890 6.00 -10.15 34.21
CA PRO A 890 6.82 -9.52 35.24
C PRO A 890 6.02 -9.30 36.52
N VAL A 891 6.73 -9.03 37.62
CA VAL A 891 6.13 -8.53 38.85
C VAL A 891 5.39 -7.23 38.55
N GLN A 892 4.13 -7.13 38.98
CA GLN A 892 3.23 -6.01 38.68
C GLN A 892 3.52 -4.78 39.55
N LYS A 893 4.72 -4.22 39.39
CA LYS A 893 5.20 -3.01 40.07
C LYS A 893 5.97 -2.15 39.08
N LEU A 894 5.56 -0.90 38.89
CA LEU A 894 6.13 0.01 37.90
C LEU A 894 7.22 0.90 38.51
N TYR A 895 8.31 1.08 37.77
CA TYR A 895 9.35 2.08 38.00
C TYR A 895 9.56 2.84 36.70
N VAL A 896 9.26 4.14 36.70
CA VAL A 896 9.46 4.99 35.52
C VAL A 896 10.87 5.54 35.56
N VAL A 897 11.62 5.36 34.48
CA VAL A 897 12.97 5.89 34.34
C VAL A 897 12.89 7.37 33.96
N ASN A 898 13.65 8.20 34.68
CA ASN A 898 13.94 9.57 34.30
C ASN A 898 15.44 9.64 33.95
N ALA A 899 15.75 9.55 32.66
CA ALA A 899 17.11 9.59 32.13
C ALA A 899 17.16 10.54 30.93
N PRO A 900 18.34 11.10 30.58
CA PRO A 900 18.49 11.94 29.40
C PRO A 900 18.05 11.20 28.12
N HIS A 901 17.17 11.84 27.34
CA HIS A 901 16.70 11.33 26.06
C HIS A 901 16.36 12.49 25.13
N GLY A 902 16.26 12.20 23.83
CA GLY A 902 15.84 13.14 22.80
C GLY A 902 15.02 12.44 21.72
N VAL A 903 14.59 13.18 20.70
CA VAL A 903 13.93 12.64 19.51
C VAL A 903 14.46 13.45 18.32
N GLY A 904 14.88 12.79 17.24
CA GLY A 904 15.33 13.43 16.00
C GLY A 904 16.82 13.29 15.69
N TYR A 905 17.69 13.23 16.71
CA TYR A 905 19.12 12.93 16.54
C TYR A 905 19.69 12.22 17.76
N LEU A 906 20.91 11.69 17.63
CA LEU A 906 21.62 11.00 18.70
C LEU A 906 21.86 11.96 19.90
N PRO A 907 21.26 11.73 21.08
CA PRO A 907 21.47 12.61 22.21
C PRO A 907 22.94 12.64 22.63
N ALA A 908 23.44 13.79 23.08
CA ALA A 908 24.81 13.94 23.56
C ALA A 908 25.00 13.32 24.96
N ALA A 909 23.99 13.41 25.82
CA ALA A 909 24.06 12.93 27.20
C ALA A 909 23.87 11.41 27.29
N ASP A 910 24.73 10.73 28.06
CA ASP A 910 24.64 9.30 28.33
C ASP A 910 23.54 8.99 29.37
N ALA A 911 22.65 8.04 29.03
CA ALA A 911 21.56 7.58 29.89
C ALA A 911 21.90 6.32 30.70
N THR A 912 23.02 5.65 30.41
CA THR A 912 23.31 4.29 30.91
C THR A 912 23.19 4.18 32.43
N ARG A 913 23.82 5.10 33.17
CA ARG A 913 23.83 5.08 34.64
C ARG A 913 22.43 5.27 35.25
N ASP A 914 21.64 6.17 34.70
CA ASP A 914 20.32 6.50 35.23
C ASP A 914 19.33 5.34 34.99
N VAL A 915 19.41 4.71 33.81
CA VAL A 915 18.66 3.48 33.51
C VAL A 915 19.06 2.35 34.46
N GLN A 916 20.37 2.07 34.60
CA GLN A 916 20.87 1.00 35.48
C GLN A 916 20.46 1.20 36.94
N LYS A 917 20.49 2.43 37.43
CA LYS A 917 20.09 2.76 38.81
C LYS A 917 18.65 2.33 39.12
N VAL A 918 17.73 2.50 38.17
CA VAL A 918 16.32 2.11 38.32
C VAL A 918 16.15 0.60 38.17
N LEU A 919 16.86 -0.04 37.24
CA LEU A 919 16.95 -1.50 37.12
C LEU A 919 17.39 -2.14 38.44
N ASP A 920 18.49 -1.67 39.03
CA ASP A 920 19.00 -2.17 40.31
C ASP A 920 18.01 -1.95 41.45
N ARG A 921 17.26 -0.84 41.43
CA ARG A 921 16.22 -0.57 42.42
C ARG A 921 15.09 -1.57 42.31
N ALA A 922 14.59 -1.84 41.11
CA ALA A 922 13.56 -2.84 40.88
C ALA A 922 14.04 -4.24 41.31
N GLY A 923 15.30 -4.58 41.02
CA GLY A 923 15.92 -5.84 41.44
C GLY A 923 15.97 -6.00 42.96
N ARG A 924 16.44 -4.97 43.69
CA ARG A 924 16.46 -4.97 45.17
C ARG A 924 15.07 -5.11 45.79
N ASP A 925 14.06 -4.57 45.12
CA ASP A 925 12.66 -4.64 45.55
C ASP A 925 11.96 -5.95 45.15
N GLY A 926 12.70 -6.91 44.54
CA GLY A 926 12.21 -8.26 44.22
C GLY A 926 11.64 -8.46 42.80
N GLY A 927 11.79 -7.47 41.92
CA GLY A 927 11.31 -7.48 40.54
C GLY A 927 10.44 -6.26 40.21
N GLY A 928 10.03 -6.17 38.95
CA GLY A 928 9.11 -5.14 38.48
C GLY A 928 9.25 -4.82 36.99
N ILE A 929 8.47 -3.85 36.53
CA ILE A 929 8.53 -3.26 35.19
C ILE A 929 9.31 -1.94 35.31
N VAL A 930 10.48 -1.87 34.68
CA VAL A 930 11.27 -0.64 34.55
C VAL A 930 10.96 -0.06 33.18
N TYR A 931 10.21 1.04 33.18
CA TYR A 931 9.62 1.63 31.99
C TYR A 931 10.41 2.84 31.51
N LEU A 932 10.80 2.81 30.24
CA LEU A 932 11.39 3.91 29.48
C LEU A 932 10.28 4.55 28.63
N PRO A 933 9.89 5.81 28.93
CA PRO A 933 9.01 6.58 28.04
C PRO A 933 9.58 6.69 26.61
N ALA A 934 8.74 7.07 25.66
CA ALA A 934 9.18 7.33 24.29
C ALA A 934 10.32 8.38 24.27
N GLY A 935 11.39 8.07 23.56
CA GLY A 935 12.64 8.80 23.49
C GLY A 935 13.78 7.92 22.97
N TRP A 936 14.79 8.55 22.42
CA TRP A 936 16.06 7.95 22.04
C TRP A 936 17.04 8.14 23.20
N TYR A 937 17.60 7.05 23.70
CA TYR A 937 18.48 7.01 24.87
C TYR A 937 19.88 6.61 24.42
N ARG A 938 20.88 7.47 24.61
CA ARG A 938 22.29 7.12 24.36
C ARG A 938 22.76 6.14 25.42
N ILE A 939 23.18 4.94 25.01
CA ILE A 939 23.69 3.90 25.89
C ILE A 939 25.13 3.57 25.49
N ILE A 940 26.09 4.03 26.28
CA ILE A 940 27.52 3.90 25.97
C ILE A 940 28.15 2.60 26.49
N THR A 941 27.52 1.94 27.45
CA THR A 941 27.96 0.63 27.95
C THR A 941 26.80 -0.24 28.41
N HIS A 942 27.09 -1.49 28.76
CA HIS A 942 26.11 -2.53 29.07
C HIS A 942 25.12 -2.20 30.21
N LEU A 943 23.90 -2.71 30.06
CA LEU A 943 22.85 -2.74 31.07
C LEU A 943 22.66 -4.16 31.59
N ASN A 944 22.50 -4.33 32.90
CA ASN A 944 22.17 -5.60 33.54
C ASN A 944 20.75 -5.53 34.11
N VAL A 945 19.84 -6.33 33.55
CA VAL A 945 18.44 -6.42 33.99
C VAL A 945 18.33 -7.50 35.08
N PRO A 946 18.05 -7.13 36.35
CA PRO A 946 18.05 -8.08 37.46
C PRO A 946 16.95 -9.13 37.36
N ALA A 947 17.06 -10.17 38.20
CA ALA A 947 16.10 -11.27 38.18
C ALA A 947 14.67 -10.77 38.42
N ARG A 948 13.71 -11.27 37.62
CA ARG A 948 12.28 -10.89 37.66
C ARG A 948 12.00 -9.41 37.34
N VAL A 949 12.96 -8.69 36.75
CA VAL A 949 12.78 -7.33 36.23
C VAL A 949 12.57 -7.38 34.72
N GLU A 950 11.66 -6.55 34.22
CA GLU A 950 11.47 -6.31 32.79
C GLU A 950 11.92 -4.89 32.44
N LEU A 951 12.81 -4.75 31.46
CA LEU A 951 13.08 -3.47 30.82
C LEU A 951 12.07 -3.26 29.70
N ARG A 952 11.24 -2.22 29.81
CA ARG A 952 10.11 -1.99 28.91
C ARG A 952 10.19 -0.62 28.25
N GLY A 953 9.96 -0.56 26.94
CA GLY A 953 9.72 0.68 26.20
C GLY A 953 8.25 0.99 25.97
N ALA A 954 7.98 2.08 25.26
CA ALA A 954 6.65 2.65 25.11
C ALA A 954 5.70 1.91 24.15
N SER A 955 6.19 0.93 23.38
CA SER A 955 5.34 0.20 22.45
C SER A 955 4.71 -1.03 23.09
N ALA A 956 3.38 -1.11 23.06
CA ALA A 956 2.62 -2.28 23.53
C ALA A 956 2.51 -3.38 22.46
N VAL A 957 2.84 -3.07 21.21
CA VAL A 957 2.68 -3.92 20.02
C VAL A 957 4.04 -4.09 19.31
N PRO A 958 4.17 -5.01 18.33
CA PRO A 958 5.36 -5.09 17.50
C PRO A 958 5.66 -3.74 16.84
N ASN A 959 6.94 -3.38 16.71
CA ASN A 959 7.32 -2.04 16.25
C ASN A 959 8.59 -2.04 15.39
N ARG A 960 8.56 -1.21 14.34
CA ARG A 960 9.66 -0.95 13.40
C ARG A 960 9.57 0.51 12.94
N ASP A 961 10.70 1.20 12.87
CA ASP A 961 10.71 2.59 12.38
C ASP A 961 10.39 2.70 10.89
N GLU A 962 9.84 3.85 10.51
CA GLU A 962 9.71 4.26 9.10
C GLU A 962 9.82 5.79 9.00
N GLY A 963 10.85 6.28 8.31
CA GLY A 963 10.99 7.71 7.98
C GLY A 963 11.10 8.68 9.16
N GLY A 964 11.29 8.20 10.39
CA GLY A 964 11.53 9.07 11.56
C GLY A 964 10.26 9.74 12.08
N LEU A 965 9.12 9.21 11.67
CA LEU A 965 7.78 9.64 12.10
C LEU A 965 7.46 9.21 13.55
N SER A 966 8.44 8.65 14.27
CA SER A 966 8.27 8.08 15.60
C SER A 966 9.38 8.42 16.58
N GLY A 967 8.97 8.82 17.79
CA GLY A 967 9.87 8.80 18.94
C GLY A 967 10.20 7.35 19.32
N GLY A 968 9.19 6.58 19.73
CA GLY A 968 9.29 5.23 20.28
C GLY A 968 10.34 5.13 21.40
N THR A 969 10.61 3.95 21.95
CA THR A 969 11.79 3.79 22.83
C THR A 969 12.94 3.22 22.01
N VAL A 970 14.02 3.98 21.83
CA VAL A 970 15.21 3.54 21.09
C VAL A 970 16.44 3.59 21.98
N LEU A 971 17.11 2.46 22.14
CA LEU A 971 18.45 2.40 22.74
C LEU A 971 19.47 2.64 21.62
N GLN A 972 20.08 3.82 21.63
CA GLN A 972 21.16 4.22 20.73
C GLN A 972 22.48 3.69 21.30
N ALA A 973 22.88 2.50 20.83
CA ALA A 973 23.90 1.66 21.44
C ALA A 973 25.30 1.90 20.87
N LEU A 974 26.27 2.10 21.77
CA LEU A 974 27.67 2.38 21.41
C LEU A 974 28.68 1.42 22.06
N GLU A 975 28.18 0.38 22.72
CA GLU A 975 29.00 -0.67 23.34
C GLU A 975 29.63 -1.56 22.26
N LYS A 976 30.96 -1.52 22.15
CA LYS A 976 31.74 -2.32 21.18
C LYS A 976 32.43 -3.53 21.81
N ASN A 977 32.40 -3.67 23.13
CA ASN A 977 33.03 -4.79 23.81
C ASN A 977 32.23 -6.07 23.56
N THR A 978 32.78 -6.96 22.74
CA THR A 978 32.14 -8.24 22.37
C THR A 978 32.08 -9.26 23.53
N GLY A 979 32.78 -9.00 24.64
CA GLY A 979 32.76 -9.84 25.84
C GLY A 979 31.45 -9.80 26.64
N THR A 980 30.66 -8.72 26.50
CA THR A 980 29.37 -8.54 27.21
C THR A 980 28.30 -8.08 26.23
N ALA A 981 27.05 -8.50 26.42
CA ALA A 981 25.93 -7.99 25.62
C ALA A 981 25.56 -6.55 26.01
N LEU A 982 24.94 -5.80 25.09
CA LEU A 982 24.39 -4.47 25.42
C LEU A 982 23.39 -4.57 26.59
N VAL A 983 22.49 -5.56 26.55
CA VAL A 983 21.57 -5.87 27.64
C VAL A 983 21.78 -7.31 28.10
N THR A 984 22.16 -7.50 29.36
CA THR A 984 22.28 -8.82 29.99
C THR A 984 21.09 -9.09 30.89
N LEU A 985 20.47 -10.27 30.75
CA LEU A 985 19.30 -10.71 31.48
C LEU A 985 19.67 -11.72 32.56
N GLN A 986 19.24 -11.45 33.79
CA GLN A 986 19.30 -12.40 34.90
C GLN A 986 18.06 -13.32 34.93
N ASN A 987 17.99 -14.27 35.86
CA ASN A 987 16.89 -15.25 35.95
C ASN A 987 15.48 -14.63 35.85
N ARG A 988 14.68 -15.09 34.88
CA ARG A 988 13.32 -14.59 34.60
C ARG A 988 13.22 -13.08 34.33
N ALA A 989 14.31 -12.46 33.89
CA ALA A 989 14.31 -11.08 33.41
C ALA A 989 13.91 -11.03 31.92
N GLY A 990 13.42 -9.87 31.46
CA GLY A 990 13.06 -9.72 30.04
C GLY A 990 13.11 -8.29 29.51
N VAL A 991 12.95 -8.19 28.19
CA VAL A 991 12.86 -6.93 27.43
C VAL A 991 11.53 -6.89 26.67
N ARG A 992 10.90 -5.71 26.60
CA ARG A 992 9.68 -5.52 25.81
C ARG A 992 9.55 -4.14 25.18
N GLY A 993 9.05 -4.06 23.95
CA GLY A 993 8.45 -2.83 23.40
C GLY A 993 9.44 -1.71 23.10
N LEU A 994 10.69 -2.05 22.79
CA LEU A 994 11.77 -1.10 22.49
C LEU A 994 12.61 -1.52 21.29
N ARG A 995 13.40 -0.59 20.76
CA ARG A 995 14.33 -0.82 19.65
C ARG A 995 15.77 -0.67 20.10
N VAL A 996 16.69 -1.41 19.49
CA VAL A 996 18.14 -1.26 19.67
C VAL A 996 18.75 -0.88 18.32
N PHE A 997 19.38 0.28 18.25
CA PHE A 997 20.03 0.79 17.04
C PHE A 997 21.48 1.17 17.32
N TYR A 998 22.37 0.84 16.41
CA TYR A 998 23.81 1.08 16.52
C TYR A 998 24.21 2.21 15.55
N PRO A 999 24.23 3.48 15.99
CA PRO A 999 24.47 4.61 15.08
C PRO A 999 25.83 4.56 14.37
N GLU A 1000 26.83 3.92 14.99
CA GLU A 1000 28.17 3.77 14.40
C GLU A 1000 28.34 2.51 13.55
N ASN A 1001 27.30 1.67 13.40
CA ASN A 1001 27.33 0.48 12.54
C ASN A 1001 26.65 0.80 11.20
N ASN A 1002 27.18 1.80 10.50
CA ASN A 1002 26.68 2.33 9.23
C ASN A 1002 27.20 1.48 8.05
N PRO A 1003 26.33 0.85 7.23
CA PRO A 1003 26.79 0.04 6.10
C PRO A 1003 27.51 0.82 5.00
N ALA A 1004 27.31 2.15 4.90
CA ALA A 1004 28.06 3.00 3.99
C ALA A 1004 29.56 3.02 4.31
N ASP A 1005 29.91 3.01 5.60
CA ASP A 1005 31.29 3.01 6.10
C ASP A 1005 31.85 1.58 6.29
N GLY A 1006 30.96 0.58 6.22
CA GLY A 1006 31.22 -0.82 6.53
C GLY A 1006 30.71 -1.20 7.92
N VAL A 1007 30.15 -2.42 8.03
CA VAL A 1007 29.67 -2.93 9.32
C VAL A 1007 30.76 -3.72 10.03
N VAL A 1008 30.76 -3.66 11.35
CA VAL A 1008 31.72 -4.38 12.19
C VAL A 1008 31.00 -5.28 13.19
N PRO A 1009 31.68 -6.32 13.71
CA PRO A 1009 31.11 -7.13 14.78
C PRO A 1009 30.78 -6.31 16.02
N TYR A 1010 29.50 -6.29 16.39
CA TYR A 1010 29.00 -5.81 17.68
C TYR A 1010 28.65 -7.00 18.59
N PRO A 1011 28.67 -6.81 19.92
CA PRO A 1011 28.12 -7.82 20.85
C PRO A 1011 26.66 -8.13 20.53
N TYR A 1012 26.16 -9.23 21.13
CA TYR A 1012 24.72 -9.47 21.15
C TYR A 1012 24.00 -8.27 21.77
N ALA A 1013 22.92 -7.82 21.13
CA ALA A 1013 22.09 -6.76 21.66
C ALA A 1013 21.45 -7.18 22.99
N ILE A 1014 21.00 -8.44 23.09
CA ILE A 1014 20.41 -9.00 24.30
C ILE A 1014 20.96 -10.40 24.55
N ARG A 1015 21.38 -10.68 25.78
CA ARG A 1015 21.86 -11.99 26.20
C ARG A 1015 21.28 -12.42 27.55
N GLY A 1016 20.93 -13.70 27.71
CA GLY A 1016 20.46 -14.26 28.96
C GLY A 1016 20.68 -15.77 29.04
N HIS A 1017 21.31 -16.26 30.10
CA HIS A 1017 21.60 -17.70 30.25
C HIS A 1017 20.86 -18.35 31.42
N ALA A 1018 19.76 -17.74 31.86
CA ALA A 1018 18.95 -18.23 32.94
C ALA A 1018 17.54 -18.58 32.47
N GLY A 1019 16.88 -19.52 33.15
CA GLY A 1019 15.53 -19.93 32.79
C GLY A 1019 14.51 -18.78 32.85
N GLY A 1020 13.54 -18.81 31.94
CA GLY A 1020 12.42 -17.88 31.85
C GLY A 1020 12.78 -16.50 31.30
N ASN A 1021 13.93 -16.34 30.63
CA ASN A 1021 14.27 -15.09 29.95
C ASN A 1021 13.40 -14.85 28.73
N TYR A 1022 13.06 -13.58 28.45
CA TYR A 1022 12.20 -13.26 27.32
C TYR A 1022 12.48 -11.92 26.63
N VAL A 1023 12.22 -11.86 25.32
CA VAL A 1023 12.31 -10.65 24.48
C VAL A 1023 11.06 -10.58 23.61
N ILE A 1024 10.28 -9.50 23.74
CA ILE A 1024 8.94 -9.40 23.12
C ILE A 1024 8.76 -8.03 22.45
N ASN A 1025 8.25 -7.96 21.22
CA ASN A 1025 7.95 -6.71 20.52
C ASN A 1025 9.18 -5.78 20.44
N ALA A 1026 10.33 -6.31 20.00
CA ALA A 1026 11.58 -5.56 19.96
C ALA A 1026 12.15 -5.47 18.54
N GLY A 1027 12.67 -4.28 18.20
CA GLY A 1027 13.23 -3.98 16.88
C GLY A 1027 14.77 -3.87 16.88
N PHE A 1028 15.42 -4.38 15.84
CA PHE A 1028 16.88 -4.42 15.69
C PHE A 1028 17.27 -3.97 14.27
N PRO A 1029 17.26 -2.67 13.95
CA PRO A 1029 17.38 -2.22 12.58
C PRO A 1029 18.73 -2.51 11.93
N ASN A 1030 19.83 -2.66 12.70
CA ASN A 1030 21.17 -2.87 12.16
C ASN A 1030 22.11 -3.63 13.13
N ALA A 1031 21.59 -4.66 13.81
CA ALA A 1031 22.38 -5.41 14.78
C ALA A 1031 23.34 -6.38 14.07
N TRP A 1032 24.57 -6.53 14.57
CA TRP A 1032 25.43 -7.63 14.12
C TRP A 1032 24.92 -8.96 14.69
N ASN A 1033 24.83 -9.02 16.03
CA ASN A 1033 24.23 -10.11 16.77
C ASN A 1033 23.00 -9.59 17.55
N GLY A 1034 21.85 -10.24 17.39
CA GLY A 1034 20.58 -9.86 18.02
C GLY A 1034 20.43 -10.40 19.43
N ILE A 1035 19.92 -11.64 19.54
CA ILE A 1035 19.46 -12.24 20.80
C ILE A 1035 20.20 -13.57 21.05
N ASP A 1036 20.73 -13.76 22.25
CA ASP A 1036 21.38 -15.00 22.70
C ASP A 1036 20.77 -15.48 24.03
N LEU A 1037 19.92 -16.51 23.97
CA LEU A 1037 19.23 -17.05 25.15
C LEU A 1037 19.55 -18.52 25.40
N SER A 1038 19.58 -18.92 26.68
CA SER A 1038 19.62 -20.35 27.07
C SER A 1038 18.96 -20.54 28.44
N GLY A 1039 18.65 -21.79 28.78
CA GLY A 1039 17.86 -22.15 29.96
C GLY A 1039 16.42 -22.55 29.63
N ASP A 1040 15.71 -23.06 30.63
CA ASP A 1040 14.33 -23.55 30.46
C ASP A 1040 13.35 -22.40 30.26
N ASP A 1041 12.30 -22.61 29.46
CA ASP A 1041 11.16 -21.71 29.26
C ASP A 1041 11.50 -20.31 28.72
N VAL A 1042 12.55 -20.18 27.90
CA VAL A 1042 12.89 -18.91 27.23
C VAL A 1042 11.87 -18.55 26.14
N VAL A 1043 11.60 -17.26 25.92
CA VAL A 1043 10.60 -16.81 24.93
C VAL A 1043 11.12 -15.63 24.10
N VAL A 1044 11.12 -15.78 22.78
CA VAL A 1044 11.35 -14.70 21.82
C VAL A 1044 10.08 -14.50 21.00
N ARG A 1045 9.52 -13.30 20.94
CA ARG A 1045 8.27 -13.07 20.20
C ARG A 1045 8.21 -11.71 19.53
N LYS A 1046 7.73 -11.66 18.29
CA LYS A 1046 7.50 -10.41 17.54
C LYS A 1046 8.75 -9.54 17.46
N ILE A 1047 9.81 -10.16 16.94
CA ILE A 1047 11.09 -9.51 16.69
C ILE A 1047 11.16 -9.12 15.22
N ALA A 1048 11.60 -7.88 14.97
CA ALA A 1048 11.82 -7.35 13.63
C ALA A 1048 13.18 -6.69 13.51
N GLY A 1049 13.77 -6.69 12.31
CA GLY A 1049 15.05 -6.03 12.09
C GLY A 1049 15.87 -6.61 10.95
N ALA A 1050 17.11 -6.11 10.85
CA ALA A 1050 18.16 -6.65 10.01
C ALA A 1050 19.33 -7.09 10.91
N PHE A 1051 19.80 -8.30 10.67
CA PHE A 1051 20.86 -8.92 11.45
C PHE A 1051 22.00 -9.32 10.52
N PHE A 1052 23.23 -8.91 10.83
CA PHE A 1052 24.36 -9.19 9.93
C PHE A 1052 24.94 -10.60 10.12
N ASP A 1053 24.83 -11.22 11.31
CA ASP A 1053 25.35 -12.57 11.58
C ASP A 1053 24.36 -13.46 12.34
N HIS A 1054 24.10 -13.25 13.64
CA HIS A 1054 23.12 -14.06 14.37
C HIS A 1054 21.91 -13.23 14.78
N ALA A 1055 20.72 -13.56 14.28
CA ALA A 1055 19.50 -12.89 14.75
C ALA A 1055 19.06 -13.45 16.11
N ILE A 1056 18.85 -14.76 16.21
CA ILE A 1056 18.42 -15.44 17.43
C ILE A 1056 19.26 -16.71 17.63
N SER A 1057 19.99 -16.79 18.73
CA SER A 1057 20.71 -17.98 19.18
C SER A 1057 20.05 -18.55 20.43
N ILE A 1058 19.71 -19.85 20.40
CA ILE A 1058 19.12 -20.57 21.54
C ILE A 1058 20.05 -21.71 21.96
N GLY A 1059 20.66 -21.58 23.14
CA GLY A 1059 21.48 -22.62 23.75
C GLY A 1059 20.70 -23.70 24.52
N ALA A 1060 21.41 -24.46 25.34
CA ALA A 1060 20.84 -25.58 26.10
C ALA A 1060 19.72 -25.14 27.05
N GLY A 1061 18.60 -25.87 27.03
CA GLY A 1061 17.40 -25.57 27.82
C GLY A 1061 16.19 -26.36 27.34
N ARG A 1062 15.08 -26.32 28.07
CA ARG A 1062 13.83 -27.00 27.71
C ARG A 1062 12.71 -26.01 27.39
N ASN A 1063 11.80 -26.41 26.50
CA ASN A 1063 10.51 -25.72 26.26
C ASN A 1063 10.61 -24.26 25.82
N GLY A 1064 11.71 -23.87 25.18
CA GLY A 1064 11.86 -22.52 24.61
C GLY A 1064 10.85 -22.27 23.48
N ARG A 1065 10.54 -20.99 23.22
CA ARG A 1065 9.61 -20.60 22.14
C ARG A 1065 10.11 -19.41 21.34
N ILE A 1066 9.93 -19.46 20.03
CA ILE A 1066 10.18 -18.35 19.09
C ILE A 1066 8.90 -18.14 18.27
N GLU A 1067 8.30 -16.96 18.32
CA GLU A 1067 6.96 -16.71 17.77
C GLU A 1067 6.87 -15.39 16.97
N GLY A 1068 6.43 -15.44 15.71
CA GLY A 1068 6.13 -14.24 14.91
C GLY A 1068 7.37 -13.38 14.62
N VAL A 1069 8.48 -14.01 14.22
CA VAL A 1069 9.74 -13.31 13.89
C VAL A 1069 9.79 -13.05 12.40
N LEU A 1070 9.99 -11.78 12.04
CA LEU A 1070 10.18 -11.36 10.66
C LEU A 1070 11.49 -10.59 10.56
N SER A 1071 12.36 -10.97 9.63
CA SER A 1071 13.59 -10.20 9.40
C SER A 1071 13.80 -9.87 7.94
N ASN A 1072 14.07 -8.59 7.68
CA ASN A 1072 14.23 -8.01 6.36
C ASN A 1072 15.34 -6.95 6.41
N GLY A 1073 16.28 -7.01 5.46
CA GLY A 1073 17.38 -6.04 5.30
C GLY A 1073 16.91 -4.59 5.16
N ASN A 1074 15.68 -4.37 4.65
CA ASN A 1074 15.08 -3.03 4.48
C ASN A 1074 14.94 -2.28 5.81
N ALA A 1075 14.98 -3.00 6.93
CA ALA A 1075 15.00 -2.38 8.26
C ALA A 1075 16.20 -1.45 8.49
N VAL A 1076 17.29 -1.55 7.72
CA VAL A 1076 18.47 -0.67 7.88
C VAL A 1076 18.28 0.70 7.21
N THR A 1077 17.56 0.75 6.09
CA THR A 1077 17.45 1.94 5.21
C THR A 1077 16.22 2.78 5.50
N ARG A 1078 15.11 2.16 5.91
CA ARG A 1078 13.84 2.86 6.16
C ARG A 1078 13.73 3.46 7.56
N VAL A 1079 14.82 3.59 8.30
CA VAL A 1079 14.80 4.27 9.62
C VAL A 1079 14.90 5.78 9.43
N GLY A 1080 14.22 6.58 10.25
CA GLY A 1080 14.45 8.03 10.24
C GLY A 1080 15.29 8.52 11.41
N TYR A 1081 16.32 7.74 11.73
CA TYR A 1081 17.40 8.22 12.59
C TYR A 1081 18.32 9.20 11.86
N GLN A 1082 18.20 9.31 10.53
CA GLN A 1082 18.81 10.33 9.65
C GLN A 1082 20.27 10.64 10.04
N GLN A 1083 21.07 9.59 10.24
CA GLN A 1083 22.46 9.76 10.63
C GLN A 1083 23.25 10.43 9.49
N PRO A 1084 24.23 11.28 9.79
CA PRO A 1084 25.12 11.81 8.77
C PRO A 1084 25.75 10.67 7.95
N TYR A 1085 25.78 10.84 6.62
CA TYR A 1085 26.32 9.85 5.67
C TYR A 1085 25.68 8.46 5.75
N TRP A 1086 24.44 8.36 6.22
CA TRP A 1086 23.70 7.09 6.13
C TRP A 1086 23.44 6.72 4.66
N MET A 1087 23.36 5.43 4.37
CA MET A 1087 23.11 4.97 3.00
C MET A 1087 21.66 5.22 2.54
N ASN A 1088 21.48 5.39 1.22
CA ASN A 1088 20.17 5.45 0.58
C ASN A 1088 19.59 4.05 0.35
N GLU A 1089 18.25 3.95 0.34
CA GLU A 1089 17.55 2.67 0.15
C GLU A 1089 17.91 1.94 -1.16
N GLY A 1090 18.12 2.68 -2.25
CA GLY A 1090 18.47 2.10 -3.55
C GLY A 1090 19.75 1.25 -3.56
N ASN A 1091 20.62 1.41 -2.56
CA ASN A 1091 21.89 0.67 -2.46
C ASN A 1091 21.84 -0.52 -1.49
N ILE A 1092 20.65 -0.92 -1.03
CA ILE A 1092 20.52 -1.92 0.03
C ILE A 1092 21.09 -3.30 -0.34
N PHE A 1093 20.90 -3.76 -1.57
CA PHE A 1093 21.44 -5.04 -2.01
C PHE A 1093 22.97 -5.03 -1.96
N GLU A 1094 23.57 -4.01 -2.55
CA GLU A 1094 25.02 -3.86 -2.61
C GLU A 1094 25.65 -3.69 -1.22
N LEU A 1095 25.07 -2.86 -0.35
CA LEU A 1095 25.73 -2.45 0.89
C LEU A 1095 25.35 -3.32 2.10
N VAL A 1096 24.22 -4.01 2.07
CA VAL A 1096 23.71 -4.79 3.21
C VAL A 1096 23.49 -6.26 2.85
N ILE A 1097 22.58 -6.54 1.92
CA ILE A 1097 22.07 -7.91 1.71
C ILE A 1097 23.16 -8.80 1.11
N ASP A 1098 23.72 -8.43 -0.04
CA ASP A 1098 24.73 -9.24 -0.74
C ASP A 1098 26.10 -9.15 -0.08
N LYS A 1099 26.41 -8.00 0.50
CA LYS A 1099 27.72 -7.78 1.11
C LYS A 1099 27.90 -8.57 2.40
N TYR A 1100 26.85 -8.68 3.22
CA TYR A 1100 26.93 -9.28 4.55
C TYR A 1100 25.86 -10.35 4.81
N MET A 1101 24.58 -10.01 4.71
CA MET A 1101 23.51 -10.86 5.24
C MET A 1101 23.42 -12.21 4.51
N ARG A 1102 23.41 -12.22 3.17
CA ARG A 1102 23.42 -13.46 2.38
C ARG A 1102 24.68 -14.30 2.52
N LYS A 1103 25.76 -13.77 3.11
CA LYS A 1103 27.02 -14.51 3.32
C LYS A 1103 27.13 -15.10 4.71
N THR A 1104 26.47 -14.49 5.70
CA THR A 1104 26.74 -14.80 7.12
C THR A 1104 25.52 -14.86 8.01
N ALA A 1105 24.39 -14.24 7.66
CA ALA A 1105 23.28 -14.10 8.58
C ALA A 1105 22.46 -15.38 8.74
N LYS A 1106 22.12 -15.75 9.98
CA LYS A 1106 21.20 -16.85 10.32
C LYS A 1106 20.07 -16.32 11.19
N ILE A 1107 18.82 -16.66 10.85
CA ILE A 1107 17.67 -16.18 11.63
C ILE A 1107 17.54 -16.93 12.97
N VAL A 1108 17.70 -18.25 12.99
CA VAL A 1108 17.66 -19.04 14.23
C VAL A 1108 18.80 -20.06 14.26
N THR A 1109 19.60 -20.02 15.33
CA THR A 1109 20.64 -21.02 15.62
C THR A 1109 20.32 -21.74 16.93
N VAL A 1110 20.45 -23.06 16.95
CA VAL A 1110 20.09 -23.92 18.09
C VAL A 1110 21.27 -24.81 18.51
N ASP A 1111 21.65 -24.69 19.78
CA ASP A 1111 22.77 -25.39 20.40
C ASP A 1111 22.37 -26.08 21.72
N GLY A 1112 21.77 -27.26 21.60
CA GLY A 1112 21.44 -28.16 22.72
C GLY A 1112 20.03 -27.99 23.31
N ALA A 1113 19.16 -27.17 22.71
CA ALA A 1113 17.80 -26.96 23.18
C ALA A 1113 16.93 -28.23 23.00
N ARG A 1114 15.98 -28.48 23.91
CA ARG A 1114 15.03 -29.62 23.84
C ARG A 1114 13.59 -29.14 23.94
N GLY A 1115 12.72 -29.64 23.07
CA GLY A 1115 11.32 -29.17 23.00
C GLY A 1115 11.19 -27.69 22.63
N LEU A 1116 12.10 -27.16 21.81
CA LEU A 1116 12.03 -25.80 21.28
C LEU A 1116 10.93 -25.74 20.21
N THR A 1117 10.02 -24.77 20.31
CA THR A 1117 8.97 -24.56 19.29
C THR A 1117 9.15 -23.23 18.57
N LEU A 1118 9.11 -23.25 17.24
CA LEU A 1118 9.06 -22.07 16.38
C LEU A 1118 7.66 -21.95 15.78
N LEU A 1119 7.06 -20.77 15.81
CA LEU A 1119 5.81 -20.46 15.10
C LEU A 1119 6.01 -19.15 14.33
N ASN A 1120 5.67 -19.13 13.04
CA ASN A 1120 5.67 -17.93 12.21
C ASN A 1120 7.04 -17.24 12.18
N VAL A 1121 8.04 -17.90 11.57
CA VAL A 1121 9.41 -17.38 11.47
C VAL A 1121 9.77 -17.20 10.00
N PHE A 1122 10.17 -15.99 9.61
CA PHE A 1122 10.49 -15.66 8.22
C PHE A 1122 11.76 -14.81 8.10
N ALA A 1123 12.59 -15.15 7.12
CA ALA A 1123 13.84 -14.45 6.81
C ALA A 1123 13.93 -14.03 5.33
N TYR A 1124 14.21 -12.77 5.07
CA TYR A 1124 14.49 -12.21 3.75
C TYR A 1124 15.96 -11.77 3.63
N GLY A 1125 16.69 -12.32 2.65
CA GLY A 1125 18.07 -11.89 2.36
C GLY A 1125 19.14 -12.45 3.31
N PHE A 1126 18.87 -13.59 3.95
CA PHE A 1126 19.78 -14.24 4.91
C PHE A 1126 20.69 -15.28 4.24
N HIS A 1127 21.70 -15.79 4.96
CA HIS A 1127 22.42 -16.99 4.53
C HIS A 1127 21.61 -18.24 4.91
N ASP A 1128 21.21 -18.42 6.18
CA ASP A 1128 20.43 -19.58 6.62
C ASP A 1128 19.14 -19.21 7.36
N GLY A 1129 18.16 -20.10 7.24
CA GLY A 1129 16.94 -20.12 8.04
C GLY A 1129 17.19 -20.67 9.45
N LEU A 1130 16.78 -21.91 9.68
CA LEU A 1130 16.94 -22.64 10.93
C LEU A 1130 18.21 -23.51 10.91
N VAL A 1131 19.18 -23.19 11.76
CA VAL A 1131 20.42 -23.97 11.94
C VAL A 1131 20.39 -24.69 13.29
N VAL A 1132 20.43 -26.02 13.27
CA VAL A 1132 20.42 -26.88 14.46
C VAL A 1132 21.72 -27.67 14.53
N ASN A 1133 22.63 -27.24 15.41
CA ASN A 1133 23.88 -27.96 15.64
C ASN A 1133 23.69 -29.18 16.54
N ASP A 1134 22.87 -29.04 17.60
CA ASP A 1134 22.32 -30.12 18.42
C ASP A 1134 20.97 -29.65 18.98
N GLY A 1135 19.96 -30.52 19.07
CA GLY A 1135 18.70 -30.15 19.74
C GLY A 1135 17.49 -30.98 19.36
N GLN A 1136 16.33 -30.55 19.85
CA GLN A 1136 15.01 -31.03 19.45
C GLN A 1136 14.11 -29.82 19.17
N VAL A 1137 13.71 -29.66 17.91
CA VAL A 1137 13.01 -28.47 17.40
C VAL A 1137 11.77 -28.88 16.60
N SER A 1138 10.62 -28.28 16.94
CA SER A 1138 9.40 -28.33 16.13
C SER A 1138 9.10 -26.94 15.57
N ALA A 1139 9.20 -26.77 14.26
CA ALA A 1139 8.96 -25.52 13.57
C ALA A 1139 7.63 -25.54 12.80
N PHE A 1140 6.89 -24.44 12.89
CA PHE A 1140 5.59 -24.27 12.25
C PHE A 1140 5.56 -22.95 11.51
N ASN A 1141 5.16 -22.96 10.23
CA ASN A 1141 5.20 -21.80 9.35
C ASN A 1141 6.60 -21.17 9.32
N LEU A 1142 7.55 -21.88 8.72
CA LEU A 1142 8.95 -21.45 8.55
C LEU A 1142 9.17 -21.02 7.10
N GLY A 1143 9.64 -19.79 6.88
CA GLY A 1143 9.87 -19.24 5.54
C GLY A 1143 11.25 -18.65 5.35
N THR A 1144 11.81 -18.81 4.15
CA THR A 1144 13.03 -18.11 3.73
C THR A 1144 12.90 -17.63 2.30
N ASP A 1145 13.19 -16.35 2.10
CA ASP A 1145 13.27 -15.73 0.79
C ASP A 1145 14.68 -15.17 0.55
N ASN A 1146 15.12 -15.30 -0.68
CA ASN A 1146 16.31 -14.64 -1.20
C ASN A 1146 17.60 -14.97 -0.45
N LEU A 1147 17.78 -16.26 -0.13
CA LEU A 1147 18.94 -16.80 0.56
C LEU A 1147 20.23 -16.63 -0.25
N GLY A 1148 21.37 -16.67 0.45
CA GLY A 1148 22.69 -16.90 -0.16
C GLY A 1148 22.71 -18.19 -1.00
N SER A 1149 23.59 -18.24 -2.01
CA SER A 1149 23.61 -19.36 -2.98
C SER A 1149 23.86 -20.74 -2.37
N ASP A 1150 24.57 -20.80 -1.26
CA ASP A 1150 24.90 -21.98 -0.45
C ASP A 1150 24.11 -22.05 0.87
N GLY A 1151 23.09 -21.20 1.00
CA GLY A 1151 22.21 -21.10 2.15
C GLY A 1151 21.14 -22.18 2.21
N HIS A 1152 20.69 -22.49 3.43
CA HIS A 1152 19.66 -23.50 3.69
C HIS A 1152 18.46 -22.95 4.45
N THR A 1153 17.24 -23.38 4.09
CA THR A 1153 16.06 -23.10 4.94
C THR A 1153 16.16 -23.83 6.28
N VAL A 1154 16.60 -25.10 6.25
CA VAL A 1154 16.86 -25.91 7.44
C VAL A 1154 18.21 -26.60 7.30
N GLN A 1155 19.08 -26.42 8.28
CA GLN A 1155 20.37 -27.11 8.39
C GLN A 1155 20.42 -27.86 9.72
N VAL A 1156 20.69 -29.16 9.67
CA VAL A 1156 20.77 -30.02 10.86
C VAL A 1156 22.11 -30.75 10.87
N VAL A 1157 22.95 -30.46 11.86
CA VAL A 1157 24.18 -31.22 12.11
C VAL A 1157 23.85 -32.46 12.92
N LYS A 1158 23.08 -32.29 14.00
CA LYS A 1158 22.62 -33.35 14.89
C LYS A 1158 21.33 -32.91 15.57
N GLY A 1159 20.43 -33.84 15.85
CA GLY A 1159 19.22 -33.57 16.62
C GLY A 1159 17.96 -34.14 15.97
N GLU A 1160 16.83 -33.82 16.56
CA GLU A 1160 15.50 -34.15 16.05
C GLU A 1160 14.82 -32.86 15.58
N VAL A 1161 14.59 -32.73 14.28
CA VAL A 1161 13.97 -31.53 13.70
C VAL A 1161 12.77 -31.94 12.89
N GLU A 1162 11.64 -31.31 13.19
CA GLU A 1162 10.40 -31.43 12.44
C GLU A 1162 9.91 -30.03 12.05
N ALA A 1163 9.59 -29.81 10.78
CA ALA A 1163 9.05 -28.54 10.29
C ALA A 1163 7.76 -28.75 9.50
N THR A 1164 6.75 -27.93 9.74
CA THR A 1164 5.44 -27.98 9.07
C THR A 1164 5.13 -26.65 8.42
N ASN A 1165 4.63 -26.67 7.17
CA ASN A 1165 4.42 -25.50 6.32
C ASN A 1165 5.75 -24.73 6.14
N LEU A 1166 6.65 -25.33 5.38
CA LEU A 1166 7.93 -24.72 5.03
C LEU A 1166 7.79 -24.02 3.68
N ALA A 1167 8.20 -22.76 3.58
CA ALA A 1167 8.19 -21.98 2.33
C ALA A 1167 9.60 -21.51 1.95
N ARG A 1168 10.02 -21.70 0.69
CA ARG A 1168 11.37 -21.32 0.23
C ARG A 1168 11.44 -20.89 -1.24
N TYR A 1169 11.98 -19.69 -1.46
CA TYR A 1169 12.13 -19.09 -2.80
C TYR A 1169 13.37 -19.62 -3.56
N ASN A 1170 14.53 -19.67 -2.90
CA ASN A 1170 15.81 -20.13 -3.45
C ASN A 1170 16.68 -20.75 -2.34
N GLY A 1171 17.92 -21.15 -2.67
CA GLY A 1171 18.79 -21.90 -1.75
C GLY A 1171 18.42 -23.39 -1.71
N ALA A 1172 18.95 -24.11 -0.73
CA ALA A 1172 18.60 -25.51 -0.48
C ALA A 1172 17.53 -25.63 0.61
N THR A 1173 16.60 -26.58 0.47
CA THR A 1173 15.54 -26.75 1.49
C THR A 1173 16.11 -27.34 2.78
N LEU A 1174 16.93 -28.37 2.66
CA LEU A 1174 17.44 -29.15 3.80
C LEU A 1174 18.90 -29.58 3.59
N SER A 1175 19.70 -29.46 4.64
CA SER A 1175 20.93 -30.22 4.83
C SER A 1175 20.87 -30.99 6.14
N GLY A 1176 21.29 -32.26 6.13
CA GLY A 1176 21.16 -33.17 7.27
C GLY A 1176 19.84 -33.94 7.31
N THR A 1177 19.38 -34.33 8.50
CA THR A 1177 18.17 -35.14 8.70
C THR A 1177 17.09 -34.36 9.44
N ALA A 1178 15.94 -34.18 8.80
CA ALA A 1178 14.74 -33.59 9.39
C ALA A 1178 13.48 -34.16 8.73
N THR A 1179 12.35 -34.10 9.43
CA THR A 1179 11.02 -34.41 8.88
C THR A 1179 10.35 -33.10 8.46
N LEU A 1180 10.00 -32.97 7.19
CA LEU A 1180 9.36 -31.78 6.64
C LEU A 1180 7.97 -32.12 6.12
N HIS A 1181 6.97 -31.34 6.54
CA HIS A 1181 5.58 -31.46 6.10
C HIS A 1181 5.17 -30.20 5.33
N ASN A 1182 4.35 -30.36 4.28
CA ASN A 1182 3.90 -29.24 3.43
C ASN A 1182 5.05 -28.34 2.95
N VAL A 1183 5.99 -28.91 2.20
CA VAL A 1183 7.09 -28.14 1.59
C VAL A 1183 6.56 -27.37 0.37
N MET A 1184 6.64 -26.05 0.44
CA MET A 1184 6.27 -25.09 -0.60
C MET A 1184 7.54 -24.45 -1.15
N VAL A 1185 7.96 -24.85 -2.35
CA VAL A 1185 9.27 -24.49 -2.91
C VAL A 1185 9.12 -24.07 -4.36
N ILE A 1186 9.88 -23.07 -4.78
CA ILE A 1186 10.04 -22.71 -6.19
C ILE A 1186 11.53 -22.66 -6.56
N ASN A 1187 11.81 -22.45 -7.85
CA ASN A 1187 13.17 -22.43 -8.41
C ASN A 1187 14.00 -23.67 -8.02
N VAL A 1188 13.36 -24.84 -8.03
CA VAL A 1188 13.94 -26.12 -7.61
C VAL A 1188 13.88 -27.14 -8.73
N VAL A 1189 14.90 -28.00 -8.82
CA VAL A 1189 14.86 -29.18 -9.68
C VAL A 1189 14.33 -30.35 -8.86
N GLN A 1190 13.26 -30.96 -9.36
CA GLN A 1190 12.61 -32.08 -8.72
C GLN A 1190 12.65 -33.34 -9.58
N ARG A 1191 12.52 -34.50 -8.94
CA ARG A 1191 12.44 -35.82 -9.58
C ARG A 1191 11.36 -36.70 -8.97
N SER A 1192 10.70 -37.47 -9.82
CA SER A 1192 9.69 -38.45 -9.42
C SER A 1192 10.36 -39.73 -8.93
N VAL A 1193 9.98 -40.20 -7.74
CA VAL A 1193 10.37 -41.51 -7.20
C VAL A 1193 9.12 -42.34 -6.99
N LYS A 1194 9.07 -43.52 -7.61
CA LYS A 1194 7.98 -44.48 -7.45
C LYS A 1194 8.50 -45.81 -6.94
N VAL A 1195 7.69 -46.52 -6.16
CA VAL A 1195 7.97 -47.90 -5.74
C VAL A 1195 6.86 -48.83 -6.20
N GLN A 1196 7.22 -50.06 -6.53
CA GLN A 1196 6.26 -51.11 -6.86
C GLN A 1196 6.72 -52.48 -6.33
N PRO A 1197 5.80 -53.33 -5.85
CA PRO A 1197 6.13 -54.71 -5.49
C PRO A 1197 6.10 -55.61 -6.73
N ASN A 1198 7.01 -56.58 -6.79
CA ASN A 1198 7.00 -57.70 -7.73
C ASN A 1198 6.96 -59.01 -6.93
N GLY A 1199 5.78 -59.61 -6.80
CA GLY A 1199 5.49 -60.75 -5.93
C GLY A 1199 4.60 -60.39 -4.75
N ASN A 1200 4.50 -61.29 -3.76
CA ASN A 1200 3.63 -61.11 -2.59
C ASN A 1200 4.31 -60.24 -1.50
N GLY A 1201 4.09 -58.93 -1.50
CA GLY A 1201 4.60 -58.03 -0.47
C GLY A 1201 4.13 -56.59 -0.67
N THR A 1202 4.44 -55.73 0.29
CA THR A 1202 4.08 -54.30 0.25
C THR A 1202 5.33 -53.43 0.24
N VAL A 1203 5.21 -52.21 -0.28
CA VAL A 1203 6.29 -51.22 -0.35
C VAL A 1203 5.82 -49.90 0.23
N ALA A 1204 6.76 -49.15 0.82
CA ALA A 1204 6.54 -47.80 1.33
C ALA A 1204 7.72 -46.91 0.94
N ILE A 1205 7.45 -45.62 0.77
CA ILE A 1205 8.46 -44.57 0.59
C ILE A 1205 8.37 -43.63 1.79
N ALA A 1206 9.53 -43.22 2.32
CA ALA A 1206 9.65 -42.18 3.33
C ALA A 1206 10.69 -41.15 2.87
N GLY A 1207 10.33 -39.87 2.93
CA GLY A 1207 11.19 -38.76 2.53
C GLY A 1207 10.39 -37.46 2.53
N ASN A 1208 11.09 -36.33 2.37
CA ASN A 1208 10.47 -35.01 2.36
C ASN A 1208 9.95 -34.70 0.95
N GLU A 1209 8.68 -34.99 0.72
CA GLU A 1209 7.99 -34.72 -0.55
C GLU A 1209 7.75 -33.22 -0.75
N SER A 1210 8.10 -32.71 -1.92
CA SER A 1210 7.69 -31.36 -2.33
C SER A 1210 6.34 -31.38 -3.05
N GLU A 1211 6.02 -32.48 -3.73
CA GLU A 1211 4.70 -32.83 -4.29
C GLU A 1211 4.52 -34.35 -4.16
N PRO A 1212 3.30 -34.91 -4.29
CA PRO A 1212 3.08 -36.34 -4.14
C PRO A 1212 4.01 -37.19 -5.04
N GLY A 1213 4.89 -38.00 -4.44
CA GLY A 1213 5.86 -38.83 -5.15
C GLY A 1213 7.05 -38.08 -5.76
N THR A 1214 7.22 -36.79 -5.47
CA THR A 1214 8.24 -35.93 -6.06
C THR A 1214 9.13 -35.33 -4.98
N TYR A 1215 10.43 -35.31 -5.25
CA TYR A 1215 11.47 -34.93 -4.29
C TYR A 1215 12.48 -33.98 -4.94
N GLU A 1216 13.03 -33.06 -4.15
CA GLU A 1216 14.13 -32.20 -4.59
C GLU A 1216 15.38 -33.02 -4.92
N VAL A 1217 16.12 -32.65 -5.97
CA VAL A 1217 17.41 -33.27 -6.30
C VAL A 1217 18.38 -33.06 -5.12
N GLY A 1218 19.04 -34.13 -4.70
CA GLY A 1218 19.89 -34.14 -3.50
C GLY A 1218 19.17 -34.57 -2.22
N ALA A 1219 17.84 -34.64 -2.21
CA ALA A 1219 17.10 -35.15 -1.06
C ALA A 1219 17.37 -36.65 -0.82
N GLN A 1220 17.35 -37.05 0.44
CA GLN A 1220 17.44 -38.46 0.83
C GLN A 1220 16.04 -39.07 0.90
N VAL A 1221 15.85 -40.23 0.25
CA VAL A 1221 14.61 -40.99 0.25
C VAL A 1221 14.89 -42.41 0.71
N THR A 1222 14.05 -42.94 1.59
CA THR A 1222 14.13 -44.32 2.09
C THR A 1222 12.94 -45.12 1.58
N VAL A 1223 13.20 -46.22 0.88
CA VAL A 1223 12.19 -47.18 0.49
C VAL A 1223 12.23 -48.39 1.41
N THR A 1224 11.07 -48.93 1.76
CA THR A 1224 10.94 -50.10 2.65
C THR A 1224 10.03 -51.14 2.02
N ALA A 1225 10.46 -52.40 2.00
CA ALA A 1225 9.72 -53.53 1.51
C ALA A 1225 9.36 -54.47 2.66
N THR A 1226 8.09 -54.88 2.72
CA THR A 1226 7.58 -55.81 3.72
C THR A 1226 7.06 -57.06 3.01
N PRO A 1227 7.69 -58.24 3.20
CA PRO A 1227 7.23 -59.49 2.60
C PRO A 1227 5.83 -59.88 3.09
N GLY A 1228 5.02 -60.44 2.21
CA GLY A 1228 3.79 -61.15 2.59
C GLY A 1228 4.10 -62.44 3.34
N SER A 1229 3.09 -63.05 3.96
CA SER A 1229 3.23 -64.22 4.85
C SER A 1229 4.07 -65.36 4.26
N ASP A 1230 3.96 -65.59 2.94
CA ASP A 1230 4.54 -66.75 2.24
C ASP A 1230 5.72 -66.38 1.32
N SER A 1231 6.31 -65.20 1.53
CA SER A 1231 7.42 -64.69 0.71
C SER A 1231 8.60 -64.20 1.54
N VAL A 1232 9.75 -64.03 0.89
CA VAL A 1232 10.90 -63.29 1.39
C VAL A 1232 11.24 -62.16 0.43
N PHE A 1233 11.75 -61.06 0.98
CA PHE A 1233 12.30 -59.98 0.17
C PHE A 1233 13.65 -60.42 -0.40
N ARG A 1234 13.85 -60.22 -1.71
CA ARG A 1234 15.08 -60.58 -2.42
C ARG A 1234 15.99 -59.36 -2.65
N ASP A 1235 15.48 -58.36 -3.37
CA ASP A 1235 16.23 -57.17 -3.74
C ASP A 1235 15.34 -56.01 -4.20
N TRP A 1236 15.93 -54.81 -4.19
CA TRP A 1236 15.43 -53.63 -4.88
C TRP A 1236 16.12 -53.52 -6.24
N THR A 1237 15.37 -53.28 -7.32
CA THR A 1237 15.91 -53.04 -8.66
C THR A 1237 15.42 -51.73 -9.28
N VAL A 1238 16.29 -51.05 -10.03
CA VAL A 1238 15.97 -49.92 -10.92
C VAL A 1238 16.35 -50.32 -12.34
N ASN A 1239 15.40 -50.24 -13.28
CA ASN A 1239 15.60 -50.68 -14.67
C ASN A 1239 16.23 -52.09 -14.77
N GLY A 1240 15.80 -53.01 -13.90
CA GLY A 1240 16.30 -54.38 -13.83
C GLY A 1240 17.68 -54.56 -13.16
N THR A 1241 18.36 -53.47 -12.78
CA THR A 1241 19.65 -53.53 -12.07
C THR A 1241 19.43 -53.51 -10.56
N VAL A 1242 20.07 -54.42 -9.82
CA VAL A 1242 19.98 -54.48 -8.36
C VAL A 1242 20.68 -53.27 -7.74
N VAL A 1243 19.96 -52.53 -6.88
CA VAL A 1243 20.47 -51.36 -6.16
C VAL A 1243 20.63 -51.60 -4.66
N ALA A 1244 19.89 -52.56 -4.09
CA ALA A 1244 20.03 -52.98 -2.69
C ALA A 1244 19.47 -54.39 -2.47
N THR A 1245 20.01 -55.11 -1.50
CA THR A 1245 19.54 -56.45 -1.07
C THR A 1245 18.93 -56.44 0.34
N THR A 1246 18.89 -55.27 0.99
CA THR A 1246 18.21 -55.06 2.27
C THR A 1246 16.78 -54.57 2.04
N PRO A 1247 15.79 -55.00 2.87
CA PRO A 1247 14.41 -54.55 2.73
C PRO A 1247 14.22 -53.03 2.86
N SER A 1248 15.10 -52.36 3.61
CA SER A 1248 15.18 -50.90 3.69
C SER A 1248 16.38 -50.39 2.89
N TYR A 1249 16.17 -49.36 2.07
CA TYR A 1249 17.20 -48.76 1.22
C TYR A 1249 17.04 -47.24 1.16
N THR A 1250 18.06 -46.50 1.59
CA THR A 1250 18.12 -45.04 1.53
C THR A 1250 19.06 -44.60 0.41
N PHE A 1251 18.65 -43.63 -0.41
CA PHE A 1251 19.45 -43.09 -1.51
C PHE A 1251 19.18 -41.60 -1.75
N THR A 1252 20.12 -40.96 -2.42
CA THR A 1252 20.01 -39.55 -2.85
C THR A 1252 19.29 -39.46 -4.20
N VAL A 1253 18.26 -38.62 -4.27
CA VAL A 1253 17.48 -38.40 -5.49
C VAL A 1253 18.30 -37.60 -6.51
N ALA A 1254 18.48 -38.15 -7.72
CA ALA A 1254 19.23 -37.48 -8.80
C ALA A 1254 18.44 -37.45 -10.12
N THR A 1255 17.71 -38.52 -10.41
CA THR A 1255 16.91 -38.68 -11.63
C THR A 1255 15.54 -39.26 -11.29
N ASP A 1256 14.61 -39.18 -12.24
CA ASP A 1256 13.35 -39.89 -12.13
C ASP A 1256 13.62 -41.40 -12.10
N GLN A 1257 12.97 -42.14 -11.21
CA GLN A 1257 13.20 -43.57 -11.09
C GLN A 1257 12.03 -44.34 -10.46
N ILE A 1258 11.92 -45.61 -10.87
CA ILE A 1258 10.97 -46.58 -10.34
C ILE A 1258 11.78 -47.70 -9.67
N LEU A 1259 11.63 -47.86 -8.36
CA LEU A 1259 12.24 -48.94 -7.60
C LEU A 1259 11.25 -50.11 -7.48
N THR A 1260 11.67 -51.29 -7.92
CA THR A 1260 10.88 -52.52 -7.81
C THR A 1260 11.41 -53.37 -6.65
N ALA A 1261 10.57 -53.66 -5.66
CA ALA A 1261 10.88 -54.63 -4.60
C ALA A 1261 10.52 -56.03 -5.10
N ASN A 1262 11.52 -56.90 -5.27
CA ASN A 1262 11.30 -58.26 -5.72
C ASN A 1262 11.13 -59.20 -4.52
N PHE A 1263 10.03 -59.95 -4.51
CA PHE A 1263 9.72 -60.96 -3.51
C PHE A 1263 9.73 -62.35 -4.14
N THR A 1264 10.28 -63.33 -3.43
CA THR A 1264 10.26 -64.74 -3.84
C THR A 1264 9.50 -65.58 -2.84
N LEU A 1265 8.87 -66.67 -3.31
CA LEU A 1265 8.25 -67.66 -2.43
C LEU A 1265 9.29 -68.24 -1.46
N LYS A 1266 8.85 -68.49 -0.22
CA LYS A 1266 9.65 -69.13 0.84
C LYS A 1266 10.08 -70.54 0.49
#